data_AF-A0A1E5UUF6-F1
#
_entry.id   AF-A0A1E5UUF6-F1
#
_cell.length_a   1.000
_cell.length_b   1.000
_cell.length_c   1.000
_cell.angle_alpha   90.00
_cell.angle_beta   90.00
_cell.angle_gamma   90.00
#
_symmetry.space_group_name_H-M   'P 1'
#
loop_
_entity.id
_entity.type
_entity.pdbx_description
1 polymer ?
#
loop_
_entity_poly.entity_id
_entity_poly.type
_entity_poly.pdbx_seq_one_letter_code
_entity_poly.pdbx_strand_id
1 'polypeptide(L)'
;MSPAASASDGRIRSYEDFARVHAYLLAASGIPPPLHERLYRKLADEVFDGGEVFAVEPCEGGRQRRLVLTAEDPLGKESDVFLVDHAWSFRLPDALKQLREVPGLAERMAGLMCVDLDRRIETEESYEPDGESSGSLEHVLQIVEKERATIQQRGSDSAAWLELEELGIDDDMLVALDLSSKFPVCIDKAVLDGLPGLEIYNSHFTSKAGEWALSFCADIVGADNPCFSVEGTLLESIVTIDLSDRCIHKLPEAFSPSKLPSLSKLNIRGNPLDQISGDDLLKLFSGFTQLQELEVDIPGPLGNSAISIVEALPNLSLLNGVNSSSIIESEKHIVDSALQPRLPEWSPEESLAERVIGAMWLYLMTYRLADEEKIDETPVWYVMDELGSAMRHSDNANFRISPFLFMPEGKLATAISYTILWPTHDVHTGEECTRDFLFGIATDPKEADIIWVSMQVDSEVKNAIGLTDQQYTNQFPFEACLVMKHHLAETIHKAWGSPEWLQPTYNLETHLSPLIGDYCTRKRDGMDNLWIMKPWNMARTIDTTVTGDLSAIIRLMETGPKICQKYIERPALFQGRKFDLRYIVLVRSIRPLEIFLSDVFWVRLANNQYTLEKTSFFEYETHFTVMNYIGRMNHMNTPEFVKEFEKEHQVTLITETEQRHASLLYSRRNSEQSNRRVAMRSSSADRAASSITHRILLSLFLFAVRSESDPDLLLDYCVADTAAAASFHLNGLPCIDPAAARTEHFATSVLSRSTNPSATPFGFNVTLTNPATSLPGANAQGLAMARIDLDPGGMAPPHSHPRASEVALVLSGSVVVGFADTSYRLYTQLLRAGEAFVFPRAMVHFLYNMDVAAPAVVLSGLNSQSPGAQLVPLSAFRTEPRMPDEVLKKAFKIHGQDVHRIQRNLGG
;
A
#
# COMPACT_ATOMS: atom_id res chain seq x y z
N MET A 1 -3.58 26.61 29.47
CA MET A 1 -4.18 27.95 29.63
C MET A 1 -5.44 27.96 28.76
N SER A 2 -6.62 28.06 29.36
CA SER A 2 -7.89 28.08 28.64
C SER A 2 -8.15 29.47 28.03
N PRO A 3 -8.51 29.61 26.75
CA PRO A 3 -8.98 30.87 26.20
C PRO A 3 -10.51 30.89 26.17
N ALA A 4 -11.12 31.14 27.32
CA ALA A 4 -12.53 31.53 27.38
C ALA A 4 -12.63 32.87 28.11
N ALA A 5 -12.45 33.96 27.35
CA ALA A 5 -12.79 35.31 27.79
C ALA A 5 -13.09 36.21 26.57
N SER A 6 -14.39 36.41 26.33
CA SER A 6 -15.07 37.51 25.63
C SER A 6 -14.24 38.40 24.68
N ALA A 7 -14.42 38.22 23.37
CA ALA A 7 -14.06 39.24 22.38
C ALA A 7 -15.24 40.17 22.11
N SER A 8 -15.08 41.43 22.51
CA SER A 8 -15.83 42.58 22.00
C SER A 8 -15.52 42.77 20.51
N ASP A 9 -16.55 42.84 19.66
CA ASP A 9 -16.53 43.26 18.24
C ASP A 9 -15.36 42.68 17.42
N GLY A 10 -15.46 41.41 17.01
CA GLY A 10 -14.38 40.56 16.47
C GLY A 10 -13.68 40.97 15.16
N ARG A 11 -13.41 42.25 14.89
CA ARG A 11 -12.55 42.71 13.78
C ARG A 11 -11.10 42.87 14.22
N ILE A 12 -10.16 42.45 13.38
CA ILE A 12 -8.73 42.67 13.61
C ILE A 12 -8.41 44.13 13.29
N ARG A 13 -8.04 44.92 14.30
CA ARG A 13 -7.68 46.35 14.14
C ARG A 13 -6.27 46.67 14.63
N SER A 14 -5.57 45.70 15.19
CA SER A 14 -4.25 45.83 15.78
C SER A 14 -3.42 44.59 15.51
N TYR A 15 -2.10 44.73 15.63
CA TYR A 15 -1.18 43.59 15.57
C TYR A 15 -1.44 42.59 16.70
N GLU A 16 -1.81 43.06 17.90
CA GLU A 16 -2.14 42.19 19.03
C GLU A 16 -3.37 41.32 18.75
N ASP A 17 -4.38 41.86 18.08
CA ASP A 17 -5.54 41.09 17.62
C ASP A 17 -5.13 40.04 16.59
N PHE A 18 -4.29 40.44 15.62
CA PHE A 18 -3.76 39.54 14.59
C PHE A 18 -3.00 38.37 15.21
N ALA A 19 -2.02 38.65 16.08
CA ALA A 19 -1.18 37.65 16.73
C ALA A 19 -2.01 36.70 17.60
N ARG A 20 -3.07 37.19 18.26
CA ARG A 20 -3.98 36.37 19.05
C ARG A 20 -4.84 35.46 18.19
N VAL A 21 -5.47 35.98 17.14
CA VAL A 21 -6.36 35.22 16.25
C VAL A 21 -5.58 34.17 15.44
N HIS A 22 -4.38 34.53 14.98
CA HIS A 22 -3.55 33.69 14.09
C HIS A 22 -2.43 32.96 14.82
N ALA A 23 -2.45 32.89 16.16
CA ALA A 23 -1.35 32.30 16.95
C ALA A 23 -0.95 30.90 16.47
N TYR A 24 -1.93 30.04 16.19
CA TYR A 24 -1.69 28.70 15.66
C TYR A 24 -1.09 28.71 14.25
N LEU A 25 -1.58 29.59 13.37
CA LEU A 25 -1.07 29.72 12.00
C LEU A 25 0.36 30.28 11.97
N LEU A 26 0.67 31.25 12.81
CA LEU A 26 2.03 31.81 12.98
C LEU A 26 3.01 30.75 13.51
N ALA A 27 2.57 29.93 14.47
CA ALA A 27 3.38 28.83 14.98
C ALA A 27 3.57 27.72 13.92
N ALA A 28 2.49 27.35 13.21
CA ALA A 28 2.50 26.28 12.21
C ALA A 28 3.31 26.66 10.96
N SER A 29 3.25 27.92 10.52
CA SER A 29 4.04 28.37 9.37
C SER A 29 5.54 28.38 9.67
N GLY A 30 5.91 28.55 10.93
CA GLY A 30 7.31 28.68 11.36
C GLY A 30 7.93 30.02 10.96
N ILE A 31 7.11 31.03 10.64
CA ILE A 31 7.60 32.38 10.34
C ILE A 31 8.26 32.99 11.60
N PRO A 32 9.47 33.54 11.49
CA PRO A 32 10.18 34.17 12.61
C PRO A 32 9.35 35.27 13.30
N PRO A 33 9.32 35.32 14.65
CA PRO A 33 8.61 36.35 15.40
C PRO A 33 8.88 37.81 14.98
N PRO A 34 10.13 38.20 14.61
CA PRO A 34 10.40 39.56 14.14
C PRO A 34 9.66 39.96 12.85
N LEU A 35 9.23 38.99 12.03
CA LEU A 35 8.52 39.23 10.78
C LEU A 35 7.00 39.33 10.96
N HIS A 36 6.45 38.96 12.12
CA HIS A 36 5.00 38.89 12.35
C HIS A 36 4.31 40.24 12.15
N GLU A 37 4.89 41.32 12.67
CA GLU A 37 4.31 42.67 12.55
C GLU A 37 4.39 43.20 11.10
N ARG A 38 5.46 42.83 10.38
CA ARG A 38 5.59 43.18 8.96
C ARG A 38 4.58 42.41 8.11
N LEU A 39 4.42 41.11 8.38
CA LEU A 39 3.41 40.27 7.74
C LEU A 39 2.01 40.85 7.97
N TYR A 40 1.67 41.23 9.20
CA TYR A 40 0.38 41.85 9.52
C TYR A 40 0.12 43.10 8.67
N ARG A 41 1.10 44.01 8.57
CA ARG A 41 0.97 45.23 7.75
C ARG A 41 0.72 44.89 6.29
N LYS A 42 1.52 43.97 5.71
CA LYS A 42 1.34 43.57 4.31
C LYS A 42 -0.01 42.91 4.05
N LEU A 43 -0.50 42.07 4.97
CA LEU A 43 -1.82 41.43 4.85
C LEU A 43 -2.97 42.43 5.01
N ALA A 44 -2.87 43.35 5.96
CA ALA A 44 -3.90 44.35 6.23
C ALA A 44 -4.05 45.37 5.11
N ASP A 45 -2.93 45.72 4.46
CA ASP A 45 -2.87 46.72 3.39
C ASP A 45 -2.81 46.08 1.98
N GLU A 46 -2.92 44.75 1.88
CA GLU A 46 -2.81 43.96 0.62
C GLU A 46 -1.56 44.30 -0.22
N VAL A 47 -0.40 44.41 0.44
CA VAL A 47 0.86 44.82 -0.20
C VAL A 47 1.55 43.63 -0.85
N PHE A 48 1.55 43.60 -2.19
CA PHE A 48 2.28 42.64 -3.02
C PHE A 48 3.52 43.29 -3.64
N ASP A 49 4.62 43.30 -2.89
CA ASP A 49 5.88 43.95 -3.27
C ASP A 49 6.93 42.98 -3.84
N GLY A 50 6.58 41.70 -4.02
CA GLY A 50 7.50 40.70 -4.56
C GLY A 50 8.04 41.06 -5.96
N GLY A 51 7.22 41.66 -6.83
CA GLY A 51 7.64 42.08 -8.17
C GLY A 51 8.64 43.24 -8.21
N GLU A 52 8.83 43.97 -7.09
CA GLU A 52 9.86 45.01 -6.97
C GLU A 52 11.23 44.41 -6.60
N VAL A 53 11.23 43.20 -6.03
CA VAL A 53 12.40 42.56 -5.44
C VAL A 53 12.90 41.39 -6.31
N PHE A 54 11.99 40.69 -6.97
CA PHE A 54 12.29 39.48 -7.72
C PHE A 54 11.92 39.61 -9.20
N ALA A 55 12.63 38.87 -10.04
CA ALA A 55 12.25 38.63 -11.43
C ALA A 55 12.06 37.13 -11.69
N VAL A 56 11.15 36.83 -12.61
CA VAL A 56 10.91 35.47 -13.11
C VAL A 56 11.65 35.32 -14.45
N GLU A 57 12.57 34.36 -14.52
CA GLU A 57 13.38 34.10 -15.71
C GLU A 57 13.08 32.71 -16.27
N PRO A 58 13.06 32.52 -17.61
CA PRO A 58 12.97 31.19 -18.21
C PRO A 58 14.26 30.40 -18.01
N CYS A 59 14.14 29.09 -17.74
CA CYS A 59 15.28 28.17 -17.70
C CYS A 59 15.71 27.76 -19.12
N GLU A 60 16.95 27.29 -19.29
CA GLU A 60 17.40 26.65 -20.54
C GLU A 60 16.47 25.48 -20.89
N GLY A 61 15.94 25.45 -22.12
CA GLY A 61 14.92 24.48 -22.55
C GLY A 61 13.46 24.97 -22.47
N GLY A 62 13.19 26.16 -21.91
CA GLY A 62 11.92 26.90 -22.03
C GLY A 62 10.71 26.36 -21.25
N ARG A 63 10.78 25.13 -20.73
CA ARG A 63 9.63 24.44 -20.10
C ARG A 63 9.53 24.65 -18.57
N GLN A 64 10.39 25.47 -17.97
CA GLN A 64 10.34 25.89 -16.57
C GLN A 64 10.81 27.34 -16.41
N ARG A 65 10.49 27.94 -15.26
CA ARG A 65 10.94 29.27 -14.84
C ARG A 65 11.65 29.18 -13.49
N ARG A 66 12.52 30.15 -13.22
CA ARG A 66 13.19 30.33 -11.94
C ARG A 66 12.92 31.73 -11.40
N LEU A 67 12.88 31.85 -10.08
CA LEU A 67 12.78 33.12 -9.39
C LEU A 67 14.18 33.62 -9.03
N VAL A 68 14.52 34.87 -9.36
CA VAL A 68 15.85 35.45 -9.12
C VAL A 68 15.72 36.75 -8.36
N LEU A 69 16.62 36.99 -7.39
CA LEU A 69 16.70 38.27 -6.69
C LEU A 69 17.25 39.36 -7.62
N THR A 70 16.49 40.44 -7.84
CA THR A 70 16.89 41.57 -8.70
C THR A 70 17.02 42.89 -7.97
N ALA A 71 16.68 42.95 -6.68
CA ALA A 71 16.90 44.12 -5.84
C ALA A 71 18.39 44.53 -5.81
N GLU A 72 18.65 45.84 -5.72
CA GLU A 72 20.02 46.40 -5.65
C GLU A 72 20.74 45.97 -4.37
N ASP A 73 20.01 45.88 -3.26
CA ASP A 73 20.53 45.45 -1.97
C ASP A 73 20.29 43.94 -1.74
N PRO A 74 21.27 43.19 -1.20
CA PRO A 74 21.07 41.81 -0.79
C PRO A 74 19.95 41.66 0.24
N LEU A 75 19.18 40.57 0.14
CA LEU A 75 18.22 40.20 1.17
C LEU A 75 18.95 39.45 2.29
N GLY A 76 18.99 40.04 3.48
CA GLY A 76 19.52 39.34 4.65
C GLY A 76 18.61 38.19 5.10
N LYS A 77 19.17 37.21 5.80
CA LYS A 77 18.42 36.16 6.47
C LYS A 77 17.31 36.75 7.34
N GLU A 78 16.08 36.25 7.16
CA GLU A 78 14.88 36.66 7.91
C GLU A 78 14.64 38.17 7.89
N SER A 79 15.08 38.87 6.83
CA SER A 79 15.02 40.33 6.74
C SER A 79 13.66 40.87 6.28
N ASP A 80 12.89 40.06 5.55
CA ASP A 80 11.59 40.43 4.99
C ASP A 80 10.64 39.22 4.84
N VAL A 81 9.37 39.49 4.53
CA VAL A 81 8.34 38.50 4.22
C VAL A 81 7.52 39.01 3.04
N PHE A 82 7.24 38.16 2.05
CA PHE A 82 6.49 38.52 0.85
C PHE A 82 5.20 37.73 0.76
N LEU A 83 4.18 38.34 0.15
CA LEU A 83 2.88 37.72 -0.11
C LEU A 83 2.84 37.20 -1.53
N VAL A 84 2.32 35.99 -1.69
CA VAL A 84 2.06 35.32 -2.96
C VAL A 84 0.60 34.92 -2.99
N ASP A 85 -0.07 35.26 -4.09
CA ASP A 85 -1.49 34.96 -4.26
C ASP A 85 -1.70 33.52 -4.75
N HIS A 86 -2.91 33.00 -4.58
CA HIS A 86 -3.32 31.69 -5.07
C HIS A 86 -4.05 31.86 -6.41
N ALA A 87 -3.32 31.72 -7.51
CA ALA A 87 -3.86 31.89 -8.87
C ALA A 87 -5.00 30.92 -9.20
N TRP A 88 -4.99 29.72 -8.58
CA TRP A 88 -6.06 28.74 -8.70
C TRP A 88 -6.16 27.89 -7.43
N SER A 89 -7.35 27.77 -6.84
CA SER A 89 -7.62 26.90 -5.69
C SER A 89 -8.81 25.99 -6.00
N PHE A 90 -8.70 24.69 -5.72
CA PHE A 90 -9.70 23.70 -6.12
C PHE A 90 -9.70 22.44 -5.24
N ARG A 91 -10.74 21.61 -5.41
CA ARG A 91 -10.77 20.22 -4.94
C ARG A 91 -10.41 19.33 -6.11
N LEU A 92 -9.58 18.31 -5.90
CA LEU A 92 -9.05 17.47 -6.98
C LEU A 92 -10.12 16.92 -7.95
N PRO A 93 -11.30 16.42 -7.50
CA PRO A 93 -12.35 15.94 -8.41
C PRO A 93 -12.92 17.02 -9.34
N ASP A 94 -12.80 18.29 -8.97
CA ASP A 94 -13.34 19.43 -9.72
C ASP A 94 -12.30 20.04 -10.67
N ALA A 95 -11.03 19.62 -10.62
CA ALA A 95 -9.92 20.26 -11.33
C ALA A 95 -10.14 20.33 -12.85
N LEU A 96 -10.34 19.18 -13.48
CA LEU A 96 -10.56 19.09 -14.93
C LEU A 96 -11.84 19.82 -15.37
N LYS A 97 -12.89 19.73 -14.54
CA LYS A 97 -14.15 20.43 -14.79
C LYS A 97 -13.95 21.94 -14.77
N GLN A 98 -13.23 22.48 -13.79
CA GLN A 98 -12.93 23.91 -13.70
C GLN A 98 -12.09 24.38 -14.88
N LEU A 99 -11.07 23.63 -15.29
CA LEU A 99 -10.25 23.98 -16.46
C LEU A 99 -11.05 24.05 -17.76
N ARG A 100 -12.08 23.21 -17.91
CA ARG A 100 -12.96 23.19 -19.09
C ARG A 100 -14.07 24.25 -19.03
N GLU A 101 -14.62 24.53 -17.85
CA GLU A 101 -15.82 25.37 -17.69
C GLU A 101 -15.52 26.83 -17.30
N VAL A 102 -14.39 27.11 -16.64
CA VAL A 102 -14.02 28.46 -16.20
C VAL A 102 -13.26 29.17 -17.34
N PRO A 103 -13.84 30.25 -17.93
CA PRO A 103 -13.23 30.89 -19.09
C PRO A 103 -11.84 31.46 -18.80
N GLY A 104 -10.86 31.15 -19.65
CA GLY A 104 -9.49 31.68 -19.55
C GLY A 104 -8.62 31.02 -18.48
N LEU A 105 -9.14 30.05 -17.71
CA LEU A 105 -8.38 29.41 -16.64
C LEU A 105 -7.30 28.48 -17.21
N ALA A 106 -7.63 27.66 -18.21
CA ALA A 106 -6.68 26.74 -18.84
C ALA A 106 -5.52 27.50 -19.52
N GLU A 107 -5.80 28.59 -20.22
CA GLU A 107 -4.79 29.44 -20.86
C GLU A 107 -3.89 30.12 -19.82
N ARG A 108 -4.46 30.60 -18.72
CA ARG A 108 -3.69 31.19 -17.62
C ARG A 108 -2.78 30.17 -16.96
N MET A 109 -3.30 28.98 -16.65
CA MET A 109 -2.51 27.90 -16.06
C MET A 109 -1.44 27.41 -17.04
N ALA A 110 -1.75 27.29 -18.32
CA ALA A 110 -0.78 26.94 -19.35
C ALA A 110 0.38 27.95 -19.42
N GLY A 111 0.07 29.25 -19.42
CA GLY A 111 1.09 30.29 -19.39
C GLY A 111 1.98 30.24 -18.15
N LEU A 112 1.40 29.97 -16.97
CA LEU A 112 2.14 29.85 -15.71
C LEU A 112 3.00 28.57 -15.65
N MET A 113 2.51 27.48 -16.22
CA MET A 113 3.14 26.16 -16.20
C MET A 113 4.07 25.89 -17.40
N CYS A 114 4.28 26.90 -18.25
CA CYS A 114 5.03 26.78 -19.51
C CYS A 114 4.51 25.67 -20.45
N VAL A 115 3.19 25.49 -20.52
CA VAL A 115 2.51 24.60 -21.47
C VAL A 115 2.26 25.35 -22.78
N ASP A 116 2.64 24.75 -23.91
CA ASP A 116 2.51 25.37 -25.22
C ASP A 116 1.04 25.63 -25.59
N LEU A 117 0.71 26.87 -26.00
CA LEU A 117 -0.66 27.25 -26.32
C LEU A 117 -1.12 26.75 -27.70
N ASP A 118 -0.20 26.50 -28.66
CA ASP A 118 -0.53 26.05 -30.02
C ASP A 118 0.58 25.19 -30.66
N ARG A 119 0.23 23.96 -31.08
CA ARG A 119 0.77 23.32 -32.29
C ARG A 119 -0.39 23.22 -33.30
N ARG A 120 -0.83 24.36 -33.84
CA ARG A 120 -1.59 24.33 -35.09
C ARG A 120 -0.60 24.03 -36.21
N ILE A 121 -0.65 22.81 -36.75
CA ILE A 121 0.04 22.49 -37.99
C ILE A 121 -0.60 23.34 -39.10
N GLU A 122 0.10 24.41 -39.48
CA GLU A 122 0.00 24.98 -40.82
C GLU A 122 0.72 24.01 -41.77
N THR A 123 -0.01 23.20 -42.55
CA THR A 123 0.25 22.97 -43.98
C THR A 123 -0.84 22.07 -44.60
N GLU A 124 -1.53 22.68 -45.56
CA GLU A 124 -1.96 22.12 -46.85
C GLU A 124 -3.22 21.22 -46.97
N GLU A 125 -4.17 21.81 -47.71
CA GLU A 125 -5.24 21.24 -48.52
C GLU A 125 -6.48 20.66 -47.83
N SER A 126 -7.49 21.53 -47.77
CA SER A 126 -8.90 21.21 -47.72
C SER A 126 -9.28 20.05 -48.65
N TYR A 127 -9.48 18.88 -48.07
CA TYR A 127 -10.42 17.89 -48.59
C TYR A 127 -11.76 18.12 -47.89
N GLU A 128 -12.77 18.50 -48.67
CA GLU A 128 -14.16 18.41 -48.21
C GLU A 128 -14.46 16.93 -47.90
N PRO A 129 -15.00 16.59 -46.71
CA PRO A 129 -15.55 15.27 -46.51
C PRO A 129 -16.93 15.23 -47.19
N ASP A 130 -16.94 14.67 -48.39
CA ASP A 130 -18.15 14.13 -48.99
C ASP A 130 -18.80 13.16 -48.00
N GLY A 131 -20.13 13.25 -47.91
CA GLY A 131 -20.92 12.69 -46.83
C GLY A 131 -20.90 11.17 -46.65
N GLU A 132 -21.45 10.78 -45.50
CA GLU A 132 -21.93 9.45 -45.14
C GLU A 132 -20.88 8.34 -44.92
N SER A 133 -20.47 8.13 -43.67
CA SER A 133 -21.09 7.08 -42.85
C SER A 133 -20.50 7.05 -41.43
N SER A 134 -21.36 6.74 -40.48
CA SER A 134 -21.03 6.38 -39.10
C SER A 134 -19.87 5.37 -39.04
N GLY A 135 -18.83 5.69 -38.25
CA GLY A 135 -17.70 4.81 -37.96
C GLY A 135 -18.16 3.45 -37.47
N SER A 136 -18.17 2.47 -38.37
CA SER A 136 -18.48 1.08 -38.06
C SER A 136 -17.18 0.28 -38.00
N LEU A 137 -17.13 -0.70 -37.10
CA LEU A 137 -16.06 -1.71 -36.94
C LEU A 137 -15.56 -2.29 -38.28
N GLU A 138 -16.47 -2.40 -39.25
CA GLU A 138 -16.18 -2.87 -40.60
C GLU A 138 -15.17 -1.98 -41.34
N HIS A 139 -15.16 -0.66 -41.11
CA HIS A 139 -14.24 0.27 -41.77
C HIS A 139 -12.81 0.12 -41.23
N VAL A 140 -12.65 0.02 -39.91
CA VAL A 140 -11.35 -0.22 -39.26
C VAL A 140 -10.79 -1.58 -39.65
N LEU A 141 -11.61 -2.63 -39.63
CA LEU A 141 -11.21 -3.96 -40.09
C LEU A 141 -10.85 -3.97 -41.57
N GLN A 142 -11.57 -3.24 -42.43
CA GLN A 142 -11.24 -3.11 -43.85
C GLN A 142 -9.90 -2.39 -44.07
N ILE A 143 -9.58 -1.36 -43.27
CA ILE A 143 -8.28 -0.67 -43.33
C ILE A 143 -7.16 -1.62 -42.88
N VAL A 144 -7.32 -2.30 -41.75
CA VAL A 144 -6.34 -3.28 -41.25
C VAL A 144 -6.19 -4.48 -42.21
N GLU A 145 -7.29 -4.97 -42.79
CA GLU A 145 -7.25 -6.04 -43.80
C GLU A 145 -6.64 -5.58 -45.12
N LYS A 146 -6.87 -4.32 -45.52
CA LYS A 146 -6.25 -3.71 -46.69
C LYS A 146 -4.75 -3.58 -46.49
N GLU A 147 -4.29 -3.08 -45.35
CA GLU A 147 -2.86 -3.02 -45.06
C GLU A 147 -2.24 -4.42 -44.95
N ARG A 148 -2.93 -5.35 -44.30
CA ARG A 148 -2.54 -6.77 -44.30
C ARG A 148 -2.41 -7.34 -45.72
N ALA A 149 -3.31 -6.99 -46.63
CA ALA A 149 -3.26 -7.43 -48.03
C ALA A 149 -2.11 -6.74 -48.80
N THR A 150 -1.86 -5.45 -48.56
CA THR A 150 -0.72 -4.71 -49.11
C THR A 150 0.61 -5.33 -48.67
N ILE A 151 0.75 -5.65 -47.39
CA ILE A 151 1.92 -6.30 -46.80
C ILE A 151 2.09 -7.72 -47.36
N GLN A 152 1.00 -8.49 -47.51
CA GLN A 152 1.04 -9.82 -48.14
C GLN A 152 1.44 -9.78 -49.62
N GLN A 153 1.12 -8.71 -50.35
CA GLN A 153 1.59 -8.51 -51.73
C GLN A 153 3.07 -8.10 -51.82
N ARG A 154 3.59 -7.42 -50.79
CA ARG A 154 5.01 -7.01 -50.67
C ARG A 154 5.91 -8.11 -50.07
N GLY A 155 5.31 -9.14 -49.45
CA GLY A 155 5.99 -10.26 -48.79
C GLY A 155 5.85 -10.17 -47.26
N SER A 156 5.65 -11.33 -46.61
CA SER A 156 5.31 -11.46 -45.18
C SER A 156 6.33 -10.84 -44.19
N ASP A 157 7.54 -10.52 -44.63
CA ASP A 157 8.63 -9.98 -43.81
C ASP A 157 8.79 -8.45 -43.94
N SER A 158 7.78 -7.73 -44.48
CA SER A 158 7.93 -6.33 -44.90
C SER A 158 7.38 -5.27 -43.95
N ALA A 159 6.79 -5.62 -42.80
CA ALA A 159 6.21 -4.64 -41.87
C ALA A 159 6.88 -4.73 -40.49
N ALA A 160 7.81 -3.80 -40.24
CA ALA A 160 8.54 -3.68 -38.98
C ALA A 160 7.95 -2.59 -38.06
N TRP A 161 7.09 -1.72 -38.59
CA TRP A 161 6.46 -0.59 -37.88
C TRP A 161 5.02 -0.37 -38.35
N LEU A 162 4.13 -0.03 -37.42
CA LEU A 162 2.73 0.31 -37.69
C LEU A 162 2.19 1.28 -36.62
N GLU A 163 1.64 2.41 -37.08
CA GLU A 163 0.96 3.40 -36.25
C GLU A 163 -0.49 3.55 -36.72
N LEU A 164 -1.44 3.28 -35.82
CA LEU A 164 -2.86 3.29 -36.18
C LEU A 164 -3.41 4.72 -36.43
N GLU A 165 -2.79 5.72 -35.82
CA GLU A 165 -3.17 7.13 -35.98
C GLU A 165 -2.93 7.63 -37.41
N GLU A 166 -1.84 7.22 -38.07
CA GLU A 166 -1.56 7.56 -39.47
C GLU A 166 -2.62 7.00 -40.45
N LEU A 167 -3.34 5.96 -40.03
CA LEU A 167 -4.44 5.37 -40.78
C LEU A 167 -5.79 6.07 -40.50
N GLY A 168 -5.79 7.16 -39.73
CA GLY A 168 -6.96 7.95 -39.38
C GLY A 168 -7.86 7.26 -38.34
N ILE A 169 -7.29 6.40 -37.49
CA ILE A 169 -7.99 5.73 -36.40
C ILE A 169 -7.59 6.41 -35.09
N ASP A 170 -8.49 7.20 -34.51
CA ASP A 170 -8.28 7.87 -33.23
C ASP A 170 -8.83 7.08 -32.03
N ASP A 171 -8.48 7.53 -30.82
CA ASP A 171 -8.92 6.92 -29.56
C ASP A 171 -10.44 6.96 -29.38
N ASP A 172 -11.11 8.01 -29.87
CA ASP A 172 -12.57 8.12 -29.83
C ASP A 172 -13.24 7.07 -30.73
N MET A 173 -12.66 6.77 -31.90
CA MET A 173 -13.05 5.67 -32.77
C MET A 173 -12.78 4.32 -32.11
N LEU A 174 -11.63 4.11 -31.47
CA LEU A 174 -11.34 2.87 -30.73
C LEU A 174 -12.31 2.63 -29.55
N VAL A 175 -12.66 3.68 -28.81
CA VAL A 175 -13.58 3.62 -27.67
C VAL A 175 -15.04 3.46 -28.13
N ALA A 176 -15.45 4.13 -29.21
CA ALA A 176 -16.81 4.03 -29.77
C ALA A 176 -17.15 2.65 -30.35
N LEU A 177 -16.14 1.80 -30.61
CA LEU A 177 -16.30 0.48 -31.22
C LEU A 177 -16.79 -0.62 -30.25
N ASP A 178 -16.94 -0.34 -28.95
CA ASP A 178 -17.39 -1.32 -27.93
C ASP A 178 -16.73 -2.71 -28.13
N LEU A 179 -15.41 -2.70 -28.31
CA LEU A 179 -14.63 -3.86 -28.77
C LEU A 179 -14.71 -5.06 -27.81
N SER A 180 -15.00 -4.79 -26.53
CA SER A 180 -15.19 -5.79 -25.49
C SER A 180 -16.39 -6.72 -25.74
N SER A 181 -17.40 -6.28 -26.51
CA SER A 181 -18.61 -7.06 -26.80
C SER A 181 -18.53 -7.84 -28.12
N LYS A 182 -17.64 -7.46 -29.05
CA LYS A 182 -17.53 -8.05 -30.40
C LYS A 182 -16.23 -8.80 -30.68
N PHE A 183 -15.14 -8.54 -29.95
CA PHE A 183 -13.87 -9.27 -30.09
C PHE A 183 -13.37 -9.77 -28.72
N PRO A 184 -13.30 -11.10 -28.48
CA PRO A 184 -12.71 -11.66 -27.26
C PRO A 184 -11.17 -11.61 -27.23
N VAL A 185 -10.54 -10.92 -28.19
CA VAL A 185 -9.08 -10.76 -28.34
C VAL A 185 -8.81 -9.27 -28.55
N CYS A 186 -7.92 -8.66 -27.76
CA CYS A 186 -7.53 -7.25 -27.91
C CYS A 186 -7.12 -6.96 -29.36
N ILE A 187 -7.47 -5.80 -29.93
CA ILE A 187 -7.03 -5.38 -31.27
C ILE A 187 -5.51 -5.52 -31.40
N ASP A 188 -4.77 -5.12 -30.37
CA ASP A 188 -3.31 -5.23 -30.31
C ASP A 188 -2.87 -6.68 -30.54
N LYS A 189 -3.56 -7.64 -29.92
CA LYS A 189 -3.23 -9.05 -30.09
C LYS A 189 -3.60 -9.56 -31.48
N ALA A 190 -4.71 -9.09 -32.08
CA ALA A 190 -5.07 -9.44 -33.45
C ALA A 190 -4.07 -8.88 -34.48
N VAL A 191 -3.58 -7.66 -34.26
CA VAL A 191 -2.53 -7.02 -35.08
C VAL A 191 -1.20 -7.76 -34.92
N LEU A 192 -0.77 -8.03 -33.67
CA LEU A 192 0.48 -8.75 -33.38
C LEU A 192 0.46 -10.21 -33.87
N ASP A 193 -0.68 -10.91 -33.77
CA ASP A 193 -0.85 -12.26 -34.32
C ASP A 193 -0.90 -12.24 -35.87
N GLY A 194 -1.38 -11.14 -36.46
CA GLY A 194 -1.51 -10.95 -37.91
C GLY A 194 -0.24 -10.47 -38.62
N LEU A 195 0.63 -9.76 -37.90
CA LEU A 195 1.90 -9.20 -38.36
C LEU A 195 3.05 -9.70 -37.46
N PRO A 196 3.46 -10.97 -37.59
CA PRO A 196 4.42 -11.61 -36.68
C PRO A 196 5.84 -11.02 -36.75
N GLY A 197 6.15 -10.20 -37.76
CA GLY A 197 7.42 -9.49 -37.93
C GLY A 197 7.42 -8.05 -37.40
N LEU A 198 6.33 -7.59 -36.79
CA LEU A 198 6.18 -6.22 -36.31
C LEU A 198 7.08 -5.97 -35.09
N GLU A 199 8.04 -5.06 -35.20
CA GLU A 199 8.97 -4.72 -34.13
C GLU A 199 8.48 -3.53 -33.29
N ILE A 200 7.79 -2.56 -33.91
CA ILE A 200 7.20 -1.39 -33.24
C ILE A 200 5.71 -1.28 -33.60
N TYR A 201 4.87 -1.09 -32.58
CA TYR A 201 3.42 -0.90 -32.73
C TYR A 201 2.96 0.26 -31.84
N ASN A 202 2.29 1.26 -32.42
CA ASN A 202 1.86 2.49 -31.74
C ASN A 202 2.98 3.07 -30.85
N SER A 203 4.15 3.30 -31.46
CA SER A 203 5.32 3.83 -30.77
C SER A 203 5.87 2.99 -29.61
N HIS A 204 5.40 1.75 -29.40
CA HIS A 204 5.88 0.81 -28.39
C HIS A 204 6.65 -0.37 -28.98
N PHE A 205 7.63 -0.89 -28.25
CA PHE A 205 8.37 -2.09 -28.63
C PHE A 205 7.51 -3.34 -28.43
N THR A 206 7.46 -4.19 -29.44
CA THR A 206 6.85 -5.52 -29.32
C THR A 206 7.85 -6.52 -28.77
N SER A 207 7.39 -7.74 -28.46
CA SER A 207 8.28 -8.86 -28.11
C SER A 207 9.28 -9.27 -29.22
N LYS A 208 9.13 -8.73 -30.43
CA LYS A 208 9.96 -9.02 -31.59
C LYS A 208 10.95 -7.91 -31.92
N ALA A 209 10.93 -6.79 -31.18
CA ALA A 209 11.89 -5.72 -31.32
C ALA A 209 13.33 -6.28 -31.31
N GLY A 210 14.10 -5.87 -32.32
CA GLY A 210 15.40 -6.44 -32.68
C GLY A 210 16.29 -5.38 -33.29
N GLU A 211 16.99 -5.72 -34.37
CA GLU A 211 17.98 -4.83 -34.99
C GLU A 211 17.33 -3.65 -35.72
N TRP A 212 16.14 -3.85 -36.28
CA TRP A 212 15.42 -2.80 -37.00
C TRP A 212 14.91 -1.73 -36.04
N ALA A 213 14.23 -2.11 -34.95
CA ALA A 213 13.71 -1.17 -33.96
C ALA A 213 14.82 -0.31 -33.32
N LEU A 214 15.98 -0.92 -33.04
CA LEU A 214 17.14 -0.18 -32.52
C LEU A 214 17.70 0.80 -33.55
N SER A 215 17.75 0.39 -34.83
CA SER A 215 18.21 1.26 -35.91
C SER A 215 17.23 2.40 -36.20
N PHE A 216 15.92 2.16 -36.02
CA PHE A 216 14.87 3.16 -36.13
C PHE A 216 15.00 4.20 -35.02
N CYS A 217 15.18 3.76 -33.77
CA CYS A 217 15.40 4.64 -32.61
C CYS A 217 16.76 5.38 -32.63
N ALA A 218 17.65 5.00 -33.54
CA ALA A 218 18.93 5.68 -33.78
C ALA A 218 18.89 6.58 -35.03
N ASP A 219 17.71 6.80 -35.62
CA ASP A 219 17.49 7.58 -36.85
C ASP A 219 18.29 7.07 -38.08
N ILE A 220 18.65 5.79 -38.11
CA ILE A 220 19.39 5.16 -39.23
C ILE A 220 18.43 4.64 -40.30
N VAL A 221 17.28 4.12 -39.89
CA VAL A 221 16.23 3.62 -40.78
C VAL A 221 14.92 4.34 -40.49
N GLY A 222 14.21 4.75 -41.55
CA GLY A 222 12.89 5.39 -41.44
C GLY A 222 11.75 4.39 -41.60
N ALA A 223 10.54 4.80 -41.20
CA ALA A 223 9.30 4.02 -41.32
C ALA A 223 9.02 3.55 -42.77
N ASP A 224 9.44 4.34 -43.78
CA ASP A 224 9.29 4.02 -45.20
C ASP A 224 10.16 2.87 -45.70
N ASN A 225 11.12 2.38 -44.89
CA ASN A 225 12.10 1.39 -45.31
C ASN A 225 12.10 0.11 -44.44
N PRO A 226 10.94 -0.55 -44.26
CA PRO A 226 10.79 -1.69 -43.34
C PRO A 226 11.42 -2.99 -43.86
N CYS A 227 11.73 -3.08 -45.15
CA CYS A 227 12.42 -4.23 -45.77
C CYS A 227 13.95 -4.12 -45.73
N PHE A 228 14.50 -3.07 -45.11
CA PHE A 228 15.94 -2.88 -45.05
C PHE A 228 16.54 -3.89 -44.06
N SER A 229 17.20 -4.93 -44.57
CA SER A 229 17.96 -5.83 -43.72
C SER A 229 19.13 -5.06 -43.12
N VAL A 230 19.06 -4.76 -41.83
CA VAL A 230 20.16 -4.16 -41.10
C VAL A 230 21.32 -5.16 -41.13
N GLU A 231 22.37 -4.87 -41.89
CA GLU A 231 23.63 -5.63 -41.77
C GLU A 231 24.26 -5.28 -40.42
N GLY A 232 24.83 -6.27 -39.71
CA GLY A 232 25.40 -6.08 -38.37
C GLY A 232 26.44 -4.95 -38.26
N THR A 233 27.04 -4.53 -39.38
CA THR A 233 27.95 -3.38 -39.49
C THR A 233 27.29 -2.03 -39.21
N LEU A 234 25.97 -1.90 -39.31
CA LEU A 234 25.25 -0.65 -39.08
C LEU A 234 25.01 -0.38 -37.58
N LEU A 235 24.67 -1.42 -36.81
CA LEU A 235 24.57 -1.33 -35.35
C LEU A 235 25.92 -0.95 -34.73
N GLU A 236 27.03 -1.44 -35.31
CA GLU A 236 28.38 -1.09 -34.87
C GLU A 236 28.69 0.40 -34.95
N SER A 237 27.97 1.16 -35.79
CA SER A 237 28.12 2.60 -35.99
C SER A 237 27.22 3.47 -35.11
N ILE A 238 26.26 2.89 -34.38
CA ILE A 238 25.32 3.64 -33.52
C ILE A 238 26.09 4.26 -32.35
N VAL A 239 26.02 5.59 -32.25
CA VAL A 239 26.63 6.38 -31.18
C VAL A 239 25.59 6.82 -30.15
N THR A 240 24.38 7.13 -30.60
CA THR A 240 23.28 7.62 -29.77
C THR A 240 22.04 6.82 -30.07
N ILE A 241 21.31 6.42 -29.03
CA ILE A 241 20.03 5.74 -29.17
C ILE A 241 19.05 6.26 -28.13
N ASP A 242 17.84 6.58 -28.58
CA ASP A 242 16.75 7.00 -27.70
C ASP A 242 15.66 5.94 -27.65
N LEU A 243 15.54 5.27 -26.50
CA LEU A 243 14.56 4.23 -26.24
C LEU A 243 13.47 4.69 -25.26
N SER A 244 13.30 5.99 -25.00
CA SER A 244 12.33 6.44 -24.01
C SER A 244 10.87 6.13 -24.40
N ASP A 245 10.04 5.81 -23.40
CA ASP A 245 8.58 5.59 -23.53
C ASP A 245 8.13 4.53 -24.52
N ARG A 246 9.03 3.61 -24.85
CA ARG A 246 8.74 2.52 -25.77
C ARG A 246 8.06 1.33 -25.08
N CYS A 247 7.59 1.49 -23.83
CA CYS A 247 6.97 0.43 -23.01
C CYS A 247 7.85 -0.83 -22.95
N ILE A 248 9.17 -0.65 -22.85
CA ILE A 248 10.14 -1.75 -22.88
C ILE A 248 10.14 -2.45 -21.53
N HIS A 249 9.62 -3.66 -21.49
CA HIS A 249 9.71 -4.55 -20.34
C HIS A 249 11.04 -5.33 -20.30
N LYS A 250 11.65 -5.57 -21.47
CA LYS A 250 12.93 -6.25 -21.64
C LYS A 250 13.64 -5.70 -22.88
N LEU A 251 14.93 -5.35 -22.75
CA LEU A 251 15.74 -4.91 -23.87
C LEU A 251 15.87 -6.03 -24.94
N PRO A 252 15.81 -5.70 -26.24
CA PRO A 252 16.05 -6.64 -27.34
C PRO A 252 17.38 -7.41 -27.19
N GLU A 253 17.45 -8.66 -27.64
CA GLU A 253 18.72 -9.40 -27.67
C GLU A 253 19.77 -8.73 -28.56
N ALA A 254 19.32 -7.96 -29.56
CA ALA A 254 20.18 -7.13 -30.39
C ALA A 254 20.89 -6.03 -29.59
N PHE A 255 20.30 -5.57 -28.48
CA PHE A 255 20.88 -4.58 -27.59
C PHE A 255 21.97 -5.22 -26.73
N SER A 256 23.20 -5.25 -27.26
CA SER A 256 24.34 -5.87 -26.57
C SER A 256 25.65 -5.11 -26.86
N PRO A 257 26.61 -5.11 -25.93
CA PRO A 257 27.91 -4.47 -26.13
C PRO A 257 28.66 -4.97 -27.36
N SER A 258 28.47 -6.23 -27.75
CA SER A 258 29.09 -6.81 -28.94
C SER A 258 28.54 -6.27 -30.26
N LYS A 259 27.26 -5.90 -30.28
CA LYS A 259 26.58 -5.39 -31.49
C LYS A 259 26.57 -3.86 -31.56
N LEU A 260 26.68 -3.19 -30.42
CA LEU A 260 26.68 -1.73 -30.28
C LEU A 260 27.97 -1.22 -29.60
N PRO A 261 29.18 -1.57 -30.11
CA PRO A 261 30.45 -1.21 -29.50
C PRO A 261 30.71 0.31 -29.42
N SER A 262 30.09 1.10 -30.29
CA SER A 262 30.29 2.56 -30.38
C SER A 262 29.29 3.39 -29.57
N LEU A 263 28.34 2.75 -28.88
CA LEU A 263 27.27 3.43 -28.16
C LEU A 263 27.85 4.29 -27.02
N SER A 264 27.63 5.61 -27.10
CA SER A 264 28.09 6.58 -26.12
C SER A 264 26.97 7.32 -25.39
N LYS A 265 25.77 7.42 -26.00
CA LYS A 265 24.60 8.06 -25.40
C LYS A 265 23.38 7.15 -25.44
N LEU A 266 22.75 6.93 -24.30
CA LEU A 266 21.59 6.05 -24.15
C LEU A 266 20.49 6.74 -23.34
N ASN A 267 19.28 6.80 -23.88
CA ASN A 267 18.09 7.19 -23.12
C ASN A 267 17.13 5.99 -22.98
N ILE A 268 16.75 5.66 -21.74
CA ILE A 268 15.82 4.56 -21.41
C ILE A 268 14.68 4.99 -20.49
N ARG A 269 14.48 6.29 -20.28
CA ARG A 269 13.44 6.84 -19.39
C ARG A 269 12.03 6.40 -19.80
N GLY A 270 11.11 6.35 -18.84
CA GLY A 270 9.71 6.01 -19.09
C GLY A 270 9.44 4.53 -19.41
N ASN A 271 10.45 3.66 -19.30
CA ASN A 271 10.29 2.23 -19.53
C ASN A 271 10.20 1.43 -18.21
N PRO A 272 9.26 0.47 -18.09
CA PRO A 272 9.14 -0.37 -16.90
C PRO A 272 10.39 -1.22 -16.61
N LEU A 273 10.99 -1.82 -17.64
CA LEU A 273 12.17 -2.70 -17.57
C LEU A 273 12.12 -3.74 -16.43
N ASP A 274 10.94 -4.25 -16.14
CA ASP A 274 10.62 -5.09 -14.97
C ASP A 274 10.93 -6.58 -15.15
N GLN A 275 11.34 -7.00 -16.36
CA GLN A 275 11.71 -8.39 -16.66
C GLN A 275 13.22 -8.66 -16.56
N ILE A 276 14.01 -7.67 -16.17
CA ILE A 276 15.45 -7.79 -15.91
C ILE A 276 15.77 -7.09 -14.57
N SER A 277 16.65 -7.69 -13.76
CA SER A 277 17.02 -7.06 -12.50
C SER A 277 17.89 -5.81 -12.73
N GLY A 278 17.81 -4.83 -11.83
CA GLY A 278 18.67 -3.64 -11.90
C GLY A 278 20.16 -3.99 -11.91
N ASP A 279 20.58 -5.00 -11.15
CA ASP A 279 21.97 -5.48 -11.15
C ASP A 279 22.39 -6.08 -12.50
N ASP A 280 21.51 -6.83 -13.16
CA ASP A 280 21.77 -7.39 -14.48
C ASP A 280 21.80 -6.30 -15.56
N LEU A 281 20.96 -5.27 -15.44
CA LEU A 281 21.01 -4.09 -16.30
C LEU A 281 22.30 -3.30 -16.13
N LEU A 282 22.73 -3.04 -14.89
CA LEU A 282 24.01 -2.39 -14.60
C LEU A 282 25.18 -3.22 -15.15
N LYS A 283 25.11 -4.54 -15.04
CA LYS A 283 26.10 -5.44 -15.61
C LYS A 283 26.10 -5.41 -17.15
N LEU A 284 24.93 -5.30 -17.78
CA LEU A 284 24.81 -5.13 -19.23
C LEU A 284 25.41 -3.78 -19.67
N PHE A 285 25.05 -2.70 -19.00
CA PHE A 285 25.49 -1.33 -19.30
C PHE A 285 26.99 -1.13 -19.05
N SER A 286 27.55 -1.75 -18.01
CA SER A 286 29.01 -1.73 -17.79
C SER A 286 29.81 -2.43 -18.89
N GLY A 287 29.16 -3.28 -19.70
CA GLY A 287 29.75 -3.86 -20.91
C GLY A 287 29.98 -2.84 -22.04
N PHE A 288 29.24 -1.74 -22.08
CA PHE A 288 29.38 -0.69 -23.09
C PHE A 288 30.52 0.26 -22.72
N THR A 289 31.73 -0.08 -23.16
CA THR A 289 32.95 0.66 -22.78
C THR A 289 32.99 2.13 -23.21
N GLN A 290 32.18 2.54 -24.19
CA GLN A 290 32.10 3.92 -24.69
C GLN A 290 30.92 4.71 -24.11
N LEU A 291 30.07 4.11 -23.28
CA LEU A 291 28.89 4.76 -22.72
C LEU A 291 29.30 5.90 -21.77
N GLN A 292 29.00 7.13 -22.18
CA GLN A 292 29.34 8.36 -21.46
C GLN A 292 28.12 9.10 -20.95
N GLU A 293 26.98 9.02 -21.65
CA GLU A 293 25.74 9.70 -21.26
C GLU A 293 24.59 8.69 -21.11
N LEU A 294 23.92 8.72 -19.97
CA LEU A 294 22.79 7.85 -19.65
C LEU A 294 21.62 8.68 -19.13
N GLU A 295 20.46 8.48 -19.73
CA GLU A 295 19.19 9.00 -19.23
C GLU A 295 18.31 7.85 -18.73
N VAL A 296 17.91 7.90 -17.46
CA VAL A 296 17.15 6.86 -16.75
C VAL A 296 16.30 7.44 -15.61
N ASP A 297 15.21 6.79 -15.25
CA ASP A 297 14.39 7.17 -14.10
C ASP A 297 15.07 6.77 -12.78
N ILE A 298 15.05 7.68 -11.79
CA ILE A 298 15.60 7.47 -10.44
C ILE A 298 14.59 8.07 -9.45
N PRO A 299 13.92 7.26 -8.60
CA PRO A 299 13.99 5.81 -8.55
C PRO A 299 13.42 5.15 -9.81
N GLY A 300 14.06 4.06 -10.26
CA GLY A 300 13.64 3.38 -11.47
C GLY A 300 14.37 2.05 -11.68
N PRO A 301 14.51 1.57 -12.92
CA PRO A 301 14.96 0.21 -13.22
C PRO A 301 16.40 -0.09 -12.79
N LEU A 302 17.23 0.95 -12.59
CA LEU A 302 18.59 0.81 -12.06
C LEU A 302 18.71 1.06 -10.55
N GLY A 303 17.57 1.23 -9.85
CA GLY A 303 17.49 1.47 -8.41
C GLY A 303 17.16 2.91 -8.04
N ASN A 304 17.41 3.24 -6.78
CA ASN A 304 16.94 4.48 -6.15
C ASN A 304 18.08 5.49 -5.88
N SER A 305 19.30 5.21 -6.34
CA SER A 305 20.50 5.96 -5.95
C SER A 305 21.32 6.35 -7.18
N ALA A 306 21.39 7.65 -7.46
CA ALA A 306 22.21 8.18 -8.54
C ALA A 306 23.70 7.86 -8.34
N ILE A 307 24.18 7.95 -7.09
CA ILE A 307 25.56 7.61 -6.71
C ILE A 307 25.85 6.15 -7.05
N SER A 308 24.96 5.22 -6.67
CA SER A 308 25.18 3.80 -6.91
C SER A 308 25.23 3.45 -8.40
N ILE A 309 24.45 4.16 -9.23
CA ILE A 309 24.49 4.01 -10.69
C ILE A 309 25.83 4.51 -11.25
N VAL A 310 26.27 5.70 -10.84
CA VAL A 310 27.56 6.28 -11.27
C VAL A 310 28.74 5.40 -10.84
N GLU A 311 28.72 4.87 -9.61
CA GLU A 311 29.76 3.96 -9.10
C GLU A 311 29.79 2.63 -9.88
N ALA A 312 28.63 2.10 -10.27
CA ALA A 312 28.54 0.88 -11.06
C ALA A 312 28.95 1.09 -12.54
N LEU A 313 28.85 2.33 -13.05
CA LEU A 313 29.15 2.72 -14.42
C LEU A 313 30.25 3.79 -14.46
N PRO A 314 31.53 3.45 -14.18
CA PRO A 314 32.59 4.43 -13.94
C PRO A 314 33.01 5.24 -15.18
N ASN A 315 32.61 4.83 -16.39
CA ASN A 315 32.89 5.58 -17.63
C ASN A 315 31.86 6.68 -17.91
N LEU A 316 30.79 6.74 -17.12
CA LEU A 316 29.70 7.68 -17.30
C LEU A 316 30.15 9.11 -16.92
N SER A 317 30.05 10.05 -17.85
CA SER A 317 30.33 11.47 -17.63
C SER A 317 29.08 12.26 -17.27
N LEU A 318 27.92 11.90 -17.83
CA LEU A 318 26.63 12.53 -17.58
C LEU A 318 25.56 11.48 -17.23
N LEU A 319 24.86 11.69 -16.12
CA LEU A 319 23.65 10.96 -15.74
C LEU A 319 22.49 11.95 -15.72
N ASN A 320 21.47 11.76 -16.56
CA ASN A 320 20.31 12.65 -16.66
C ASN A 320 20.68 14.13 -16.89
N GLY A 321 21.75 14.38 -17.66
CA GLY A 321 22.28 15.71 -17.92
C GLY A 321 23.17 16.30 -16.82
N VAL A 322 23.41 15.59 -15.72
CA VAL A 322 24.24 16.04 -14.59
C VAL A 322 25.61 15.38 -14.63
N ASN A 323 26.67 16.14 -14.32
CA ASN A 323 28.02 15.60 -14.28
C ASN A 323 28.20 14.59 -13.14
N SER A 324 28.74 13.41 -13.47
CA SER A 324 29.03 12.34 -12.50
C SER A 324 29.91 12.79 -11.33
N SER A 325 30.87 13.71 -11.54
CA SER A 325 31.70 14.22 -10.45
C SER A 325 30.88 15.08 -9.48
N SER A 326 29.96 15.89 -9.99
CA SER A 326 29.05 16.69 -9.17
C SER A 326 28.09 15.82 -8.35
N ILE A 327 27.66 14.69 -8.89
CA ILE A 327 26.83 13.72 -8.16
C ILE A 327 27.62 13.11 -6.99
N ILE A 328 28.85 12.64 -7.24
CA ILE A 328 29.71 12.03 -6.19
C ILE A 328 30.06 13.06 -5.10
N GLU A 329 30.44 14.28 -5.48
CA GLU A 329 30.78 15.35 -4.53
C GLU A 329 29.61 15.77 -3.63
N SER A 330 28.38 15.60 -4.10
CA SER A 330 27.18 15.98 -3.33
C SER A 330 26.83 15.01 -2.20
N GLU A 331 27.34 13.77 -2.20
CA GLU A 331 27.04 12.69 -1.24
C GLU A 331 25.54 12.37 -1.02
N LYS A 332 24.63 12.88 -1.86
CA LYS A 332 23.18 12.65 -1.74
C LYS A 332 22.68 11.50 -2.60
N HIS A 333 21.96 10.58 -1.97
CA HIS A 333 21.43 9.37 -2.62
C HIS A 333 20.30 9.66 -3.63
N ILE A 334 19.45 10.64 -3.35
CA ILE A 334 18.35 11.07 -4.22
C ILE A 334 18.59 12.55 -4.48
N VAL A 335 18.90 12.91 -5.72
CA VAL A 335 19.16 14.31 -6.08
C VAL A 335 18.08 14.80 -7.03
N ASP A 336 16.86 14.95 -6.51
CA ASP A 336 15.76 15.56 -7.26
C ASP A 336 16.07 17.02 -7.65
N SER A 337 16.98 17.69 -6.93
CA SER A 337 17.40 19.06 -7.25
C SER A 337 18.49 19.15 -8.34
N ALA A 338 19.23 18.07 -8.61
CA ALA A 338 20.30 18.08 -9.63
C ALA A 338 19.83 17.39 -10.91
N LEU A 339 19.13 16.27 -10.80
CA LEU A 339 18.56 15.57 -11.95
C LEU A 339 17.39 16.41 -12.46
N GLN A 340 17.44 16.85 -13.72
CA GLN A 340 16.32 17.61 -14.27
C GLN A 340 15.06 16.72 -14.27
N PRO A 341 13.95 17.12 -13.61
CA PRO A 341 12.73 16.35 -13.61
C PRO A 341 12.25 16.20 -15.04
N ARG A 342 11.84 14.99 -15.40
CA ARG A 342 11.25 14.77 -16.72
C ARG A 342 9.95 15.56 -16.80
N LEU A 343 9.96 16.59 -17.65
CA LEU A 343 8.78 17.39 -17.89
C LEU A 343 7.83 16.56 -18.76
N PRO A 344 6.55 16.42 -18.37
CA PRO A 344 5.60 15.52 -19.04
C PRO A 344 5.56 15.83 -20.53
N GLU A 345 5.90 14.90 -21.41
CA GLU A 345 5.74 15.12 -22.85
C GLU A 345 4.26 15.22 -23.20
N TRP A 346 3.91 16.20 -24.03
CA TRP A 346 2.53 16.43 -24.45
C TRP A 346 2.37 15.93 -25.86
N SER A 347 1.36 15.09 -26.07
CA SER A 347 0.99 14.69 -27.42
C SER A 347 0.24 15.85 -28.12
N PRO A 348 0.34 15.99 -29.45
CA PRO A 348 -0.43 16.99 -30.20
C PRO A 348 -1.96 16.86 -30.04
N GLU A 349 -2.44 15.69 -29.63
CA GLU A 349 -3.86 15.32 -29.50
C GLU A 349 -4.46 15.74 -28.15
N GLU A 350 -3.63 15.99 -27.12
CA GLU A 350 -4.10 16.38 -25.79
C GLU A 350 -4.71 17.79 -25.78
N SER A 351 -5.92 17.91 -25.22
CA SER A 351 -6.54 19.22 -25.01
C SER A 351 -5.68 20.09 -24.08
N LEU A 352 -5.79 21.42 -24.20
CA LEU A 352 -5.06 22.34 -23.31
C LEU A 352 -5.33 22.04 -21.82
N ALA A 353 -6.57 21.64 -21.49
CA ALA A 353 -6.94 21.25 -20.13
C ALA A 353 -6.22 19.98 -19.66
N GLU A 354 -6.07 18.96 -20.52
CA GLU A 354 -5.31 17.74 -20.20
C GLU A 354 -3.82 18.02 -20.04
N ARG A 355 -3.24 18.82 -20.94
CA ARG A 355 -1.83 19.24 -20.84
C ARG A 355 -1.55 20.00 -19.54
N VAL A 356 -2.47 20.88 -19.13
CA VAL A 356 -2.42 21.56 -17.83
C VAL A 356 -2.58 20.58 -16.66
N ILE A 357 -3.49 19.60 -16.73
CA ILE A 357 -3.62 18.54 -15.71
C ILE A 357 -2.35 17.69 -15.60
N GLY A 358 -1.67 17.41 -16.71
CA GLY A 358 -0.39 16.70 -16.71
C GLY A 358 0.72 17.53 -16.07
N ALA A 359 0.76 18.84 -16.35
CA ALA A 359 1.80 19.74 -15.85
C ALA A 359 1.59 20.18 -14.39
N MET A 360 0.35 20.28 -13.90
CA MET A 360 0.04 20.93 -12.62
C MET A 360 0.78 20.34 -11.42
N TRP A 361 1.11 19.04 -11.44
CA TRP A 361 1.75 18.34 -10.33
C TRP A 361 3.11 18.91 -9.93
N LEU A 362 3.80 19.60 -10.85
CA LEU A 362 5.06 20.30 -10.57
C LEU A 362 4.86 21.60 -9.75
N TYR A 363 3.65 22.15 -9.74
CA TYR A 363 3.34 23.48 -9.21
C TYR A 363 2.38 23.45 -8.02
N LEU A 364 1.66 22.34 -7.84
CA LEU A 364 0.62 22.23 -6.83
C LEU A 364 1.17 22.25 -5.40
N MET A 365 0.42 22.93 -4.55
CA MET A 365 0.52 22.86 -3.10
C MET A 365 -0.83 22.50 -2.50
N THR A 366 -0.85 22.19 -1.22
CA THR A 366 -2.10 21.85 -0.53
C THR A 366 -2.12 22.36 0.91
N TYR A 367 -3.32 22.65 1.39
CA TYR A 367 -3.61 22.83 2.81
C TYR A 367 -4.93 22.13 3.16
N ARG A 368 -5.12 21.84 4.44
CA ARG A 368 -6.41 21.40 4.98
C ARG A 368 -6.94 22.46 5.91
N LEU A 369 -8.20 22.82 5.70
CA LEU A 369 -8.94 23.64 6.65
C LEU A 369 -9.52 22.70 7.70
N ALA A 370 -8.78 22.50 8.79
CA ALA A 370 -9.29 21.77 9.94
C ALA A 370 -10.12 22.73 10.80
N ASP A 371 -11.42 22.51 10.85
CA ASP A 371 -12.30 23.13 11.85
C ASP A 371 -12.50 22.15 13.01
N GLU A 372 -12.72 22.65 14.23
CA GLU A 372 -13.03 21.84 15.43
C GLU A 372 -14.23 20.89 15.15
N GLU A 373 -15.10 21.28 14.22
CA GLU A 373 -16.29 20.53 13.81
C GLU A 373 -16.06 19.56 12.63
N LYS A 374 -14.96 19.68 11.87
CA LYS A 374 -14.75 18.97 10.58
C LYS A 374 -13.28 18.60 10.33
N ILE A 375 -12.80 17.59 11.04
CA ILE A 375 -11.42 17.08 10.92
C ILE A 375 -11.21 16.24 9.63
N ASP A 376 -12.29 15.75 9.00
CA ASP A 376 -12.28 14.91 7.79
C ASP A 376 -12.50 15.69 6.47
N GLU A 377 -12.11 16.97 6.39
CA GLU A 377 -12.16 17.69 5.11
C GLU A 377 -11.15 17.11 4.09
N THR A 378 -11.58 17.07 2.82
CA THR A 378 -10.67 16.83 1.70
C THR A 378 -9.58 17.91 1.67
N PRO A 379 -8.39 17.66 1.11
CA PRO A 379 -7.39 18.71 0.92
C PRO A 379 -7.87 19.78 -0.08
N VAL A 380 -7.54 21.05 0.15
CA VAL A 380 -7.62 22.09 -0.88
C VAL A 380 -6.29 22.08 -1.60
N TRP A 381 -6.33 22.00 -2.92
CA TRP A 381 -5.16 22.11 -3.78
C TRP A 381 -5.10 23.50 -4.36
N TYR A 382 -3.90 24.05 -4.51
CA TYR A 382 -3.74 25.37 -5.08
C TYR A 382 -2.45 25.51 -5.89
N VAL A 383 -2.50 26.39 -6.88
CA VAL A 383 -1.37 26.89 -7.67
C VAL A 383 -1.14 28.33 -7.24
N MET A 384 0.11 28.68 -6.95
CA MET A 384 0.47 30.06 -6.61
C MET A 384 0.43 30.96 -7.85
N ASP A 385 0.59 32.27 -7.68
CA ASP A 385 0.83 33.18 -8.79
C ASP A 385 2.16 32.90 -9.53
N GLU A 386 2.46 33.73 -10.52
CA GLU A 386 3.66 33.62 -11.36
C GLU A 386 4.97 33.66 -10.55
N LEU A 387 5.02 34.46 -9.47
CA LEU A 387 6.20 34.60 -8.63
C LEU A 387 6.41 33.34 -7.79
N GLY A 388 5.37 32.91 -7.07
CA GLY A 388 5.47 31.72 -6.23
C GLY A 388 5.74 30.46 -7.03
N SER A 389 5.12 30.34 -8.21
CA SER A 389 5.24 29.14 -9.07
C SER A 389 6.60 29.02 -9.76
N ALA A 390 7.37 30.11 -9.82
CA ALA A 390 8.75 30.10 -10.31
C ALA A 390 9.78 29.64 -9.26
N MET A 391 9.39 29.46 -7.99
CA MET A 391 10.28 28.97 -6.95
C MET A 391 10.49 27.46 -7.06
N ARG A 392 11.70 27.06 -7.44
CA ARG A 392 12.08 25.65 -7.64
C ARG A 392 12.60 24.99 -6.37
N HIS A 393 12.69 23.67 -6.42
CA HIS A 393 13.21 22.86 -5.33
C HIS A 393 14.73 23.02 -5.21
N SER A 394 15.23 23.18 -4.00
CA SER A 394 16.62 22.90 -3.65
C SER A 394 16.68 22.31 -2.25
N ASP A 395 17.55 21.32 -2.07
CA ASP A 395 17.87 20.81 -0.73
C ASP A 395 18.66 21.81 0.12
N ASN A 396 19.26 22.84 -0.50
CA ASN A 396 19.93 23.94 0.18
C ASN A 396 19.16 25.24 -0.05
N ALA A 397 17.85 25.18 0.22
CA ALA A 397 16.93 26.28 -0.01
C ALA A 397 17.31 27.54 0.78
N ASN A 398 17.32 28.67 0.09
CA ASN A 398 17.56 29.99 0.66
C ASN A 398 16.26 30.74 1.01
N PHE A 399 15.09 30.17 0.69
CA PHE A 399 13.79 30.66 1.12
C PHE A 399 12.97 29.56 1.79
N ARG A 400 12.06 30.00 2.67
CA ARG A 400 10.99 29.18 3.19
C ARG A 400 9.65 29.74 2.76
N ILE A 401 8.71 28.84 2.53
CA ILE A 401 7.36 29.18 2.10
C ILE A 401 6.33 28.51 3.01
N SER A 402 5.14 29.09 3.15
CA SER A 402 4.06 28.48 3.92
C SER A 402 2.69 29.00 3.49
N PRO A 403 1.65 28.16 3.35
CA PRO A 403 0.28 28.64 3.22
C PRO A 403 -0.12 29.39 4.50
N PHE A 404 -0.77 30.53 4.35
CA PHE A 404 -1.22 31.35 5.46
C PHE A 404 -2.64 31.84 5.20
N LEU A 405 -3.53 31.57 6.15
CA LEU A 405 -4.94 31.92 6.05
C LEU A 405 -5.22 33.17 6.89
N PHE A 406 -5.41 34.32 6.24
CA PHE A 406 -5.67 35.58 6.91
C PHE A 406 -7.17 35.79 7.15
N MET A 407 -7.56 36.02 8.40
CA MET A 407 -8.95 36.21 8.83
C MET A 407 -9.19 37.68 9.26
N PRO A 408 -9.46 38.62 8.34
CA PRO A 408 -9.59 40.05 8.66
C PRO A 408 -10.69 40.35 9.69
N GLU A 409 -11.80 39.61 9.67
CA GLU A 409 -12.88 39.72 10.68
C GLU A 409 -12.78 38.65 11.77
N GLY A 410 -11.60 38.08 12.00
CA GLY A 410 -11.36 37.09 13.05
C GLY A 410 -12.17 35.80 12.90
N LYS A 411 -12.72 35.55 11.70
CA LYS A 411 -13.61 34.43 11.39
C LYS A 411 -13.19 33.74 10.09
N LEU A 412 -13.34 32.43 10.08
CA LEU A 412 -13.06 31.58 8.91
C LEU A 412 -13.89 31.96 7.67
N ALA A 413 -15.13 32.43 7.87
CA ALA A 413 -15.99 32.87 6.76
C ALA A 413 -15.46 34.09 5.98
N THR A 414 -14.51 34.82 6.55
CA THR A 414 -13.85 35.98 5.91
C THR A 414 -12.42 35.68 5.51
N ALA A 415 -12.00 34.42 5.63
CA ALA A 415 -10.64 34.02 5.43
C ALA A 415 -10.20 34.20 3.96
N ILE A 416 -8.99 34.72 3.79
CA ILE A 416 -8.31 34.85 2.50
C ILE A 416 -7.02 34.03 2.57
N SER A 417 -6.80 33.19 1.56
CA SER A 417 -5.64 32.31 1.49
C SER A 417 -4.51 33.00 0.75
N TYR A 418 -3.34 33.03 1.39
CA TYR A 418 -2.09 33.50 0.81
C TYR A 418 -1.02 32.41 0.94
N THR A 419 0.06 32.54 0.18
CA THR A 419 1.34 31.95 0.55
C THR A 419 2.27 33.05 1.02
N ILE A 420 2.95 32.82 2.14
CA ILE A 420 4.01 33.70 2.63
C ILE A 420 5.36 33.09 2.32
N LEU A 421 6.34 33.91 1.96
CA LEU A 421 7.72 33.48 1.75
C LEU A 421 8.73 34.45 2.36
N TRP A 422 9.83 33.93 2.89
CA TRP A 422 10.89 34.72 3.52
C TRP A 422 12.27 34.06 3.34
N PRO A 423 13.37 34.85 3.29
CA PRO A 423 14.71 34.32 3.15
C PRO A 423 15.17 33.62 4.44
N THR A 424 15.75 32.44 4.31
CA THR A 424 16.37 31.65 5.41
C THR A 424 17.88 31.82 5.48
N HIS A 425 18.47 32.38 4.43
CA HIS A 425 19.88 32.71 4.28
C HIS A 425 20.02 34.12 3.70
N ASP A 426 21.24 34.67 3.72
CA ASP A 426 21.53 35.88 2.94
C ASP A 426 21.47 35.52 1.45
N VAL A 427 20.79 36.33 0.64
CA VAL A 427 20.60 36.12 -0.80
C VAL A 427 21.10 37.36 -1.54
N HIS A 428 21.99 37.14 -2.50
CA HIS A 428 22.61 38.22 -3.28
C HIS A 428 21.91 38.44 -4.62
N THR A 429 22.00 39.67 -5.16
CA THR A 429 21.44 40.02 -6.46
C THR A 429 21.96 39.07 -7.55
N GLY A 430 21.04 38.51 -8.34
CA GLY A 430 21.32 37.52 -9.37
C GLY A 430 21.26 36.06 -8.88
N GLU A 431 21.12 35.81 -7.58
CA GLU A 431 20.95 34.46 -7.06
C GLU A 431 19.52 33.95 -7.22
N GLU A 432 19.39 32.65 -7.48
CA GLU A 432 18.10 31.98 -7.57
C GLU A 432 17.48 31.80 -6.17
N CYS A 433 16.20 32.12 -6.06
CA CYS A 433 15.39 31.94 -4.86
C CYS A 433 14.72 30.55 -4.92
N THR A 434 15.11 29.65 -4.03
CA THR A 434 14.69 28.25 -4.03
C THR A 434 14.05 27.84 -2.70
N ARG A 435 13.22 26.80 -2.75
CA ARG A 435 12.48 26.27 -1.59
C ARG A 435 12.76 24.78 -1.40
N ASP A 436 12.57 24.29 -0.18
CA ASP A 436 12.54 22.86 0.09
C ASP A 436 11.09 22.36 0.07
N PHE A 437 10.74 21.49 -0.89
CA PHE A 437 9.40 20.90 -0.99
C PHE A 437 9.13 19.88 0.12
N LEU A 438 10.19 19.29 0.68
CA LEU A 438 10.15 18.25 1.70
C LEU A 438 10.61 18.80 3.06
N PHE A 439 10.49 20.10 3.27
CA PHE A 439 10.96 20.77 4.48
C PHE A 439 10.49 20.04 5.75
N GLY A 440 11.45 19.66 6.60
CA GLY A 440 11.21 18.96 7.86
C GLY A 440 11.03 17.45 7.73
N ILE A 441 11.21 16.88 6.54
CA ILE A 441 11.22 15.43 6.31
C ILE A 441 12.67 14.99 6.09
N ALA A 442 13.22 14.26 7.06
CA ALA A 442 14.55 13.66 6.94
C ALA A 442 14.51 12.40 6.08
N THR A 443 15.55 12.19 5.28
CA THR A 443 15.72 10.98 4.46
C THR A 443 16.36 9.83 5.24
N ASP A 444 17.25 10.12 6.21
CA ASP A 444 17.73 9.15 7.20
C ASP A 444 16.93 9.29 8.51
N PRO A 445 16.28 8.21 9.01
CA PRO A 445 15.62 8.21 10.31
C PRO A 445 16.49 8.68 11.49
N LYS A 446 17.83 8.66 11.40
CA LYS A 446 18.76 9.15 12.44
C LYS A 446 18.77 10.67 12.55
N GLU A 447 18.43 11.39 11.49
CA GLU A 447 18.41 12.84 11.44
C GLU A 447 17.05 13.41 11.89
N ALA A 448 16.02 12.56 11.98
CA ALA A 448 14.68 12.97 12.35
C ALA A 448 14.54 13.23 13.86
N ASP A 449 13.97 14.37 14.26
CA ASP A 449 13.59 14.61 15.66
C ASP A 449 12.37 13.77 16.08
N ILE A 450 11.46 13.50 15.13
CA ILE A 450 10.19 12.81 15.34
C ILE A 450 10.05 11.69 14.32
N ILE A 451 9.77 10.50 14.82
CA ILE A 451 9.57 9.29 14.04
C ILE A 451 8.11 8.88 14.17
N TRP A 452 7.38 9.01 13.07
CA TRP A 452 5.96 8.69 13.01
C TRP A 452 5.73 7.43 12.18
N VAL A 453 5.43 6.32 12.84
CA VAL A 453 5.30 5.02 12.18
C VAL A 453 4.03 4.28 12.60
N SER A 454 3.54 3.44 11.70
CA SER A 454 2.42 2.52 11.95
C SER A 454 2.86 1.12 12.37
N MET A 455 4.15 0.82 12.31
CA MET A 455 4.75 -0.43 12.78
C MET A 455 5.30 -0.27 14.19
N GLN A 456 5.38 -1.35 14.95
CA GLN A 456 5.89 -1.32 16.32
C GLN A 456 7.38 -0.93 16.36
N VAL A 457 7.74 0.06 17.19
CA VAL A 457 9.14 0.45 17.42
C VAL A 457 9.63 -0.17 18.73
N ASP A 458 10.20 -1.37 18.64
CA ASP A 458 10.85 -2.03 19.77
C ASP A 458 12.37 -1.79 19.79
N SER A 459 13.05 -2.36 20.79
CA SER A 459 14.50 -2.21 20.95
C SER A 459 15.30 -2.78 19.78
N GLU A 460 14.81 -3.82 19.10
CA GLU A 460 15.50 -4.45 17.96
C GLU A 460 15.41 -3.53 16.74
N VAL A 461 14.21 -3.02 16.45
CA VAL A 461 13.97 -2.04 15.38
C VAL A 461 14.77 -0.76 15.62
N LYS A 462 14.76 -0.23 16.86
CA LYS A 462 15.58 0.94 17.22
C LYS A 462 17.07 0.69 16.94
N ASN A 463 17.60 -0.46 17.34
CA ASN A 463 19.02 -0.78 17.13
C ASN A 463 19.36 -0.98 15.65
N ALA A 464 18.48 -1.64 14.89
CA ALA A 464 18.70 -1.90 13.46
C ALA A 464 18.73 -0.62 12.63
N ILE A 465 17.87 0.35 12.97
CA ILE A 465 17.75 1.63 12.26
C ILE A 465 18.71 2.69 12.86
N GLY A 466 19.28 2.44 14.04
CA GLY A 466 20.19 3.36 14.71
C GLY A 466 19.49 4.51 15.41
N LEU A 467 18.26 4.31 15.87
CA LEU A 467 17.47 5.32 16.58
C LEU A 467 18.01 5.55 17.99
N THR A 468 18.01 6.81 18.42
CA THR A 468 18.49 7.21 19.74
C THR A 468 17.35 7.57 20.69
N ASP A 469 17.64 7.63 21.99
CA ASP A 469 16.67 8.06 23.00
C ASP A 469 16.40 9.59 22.97
N GLN A 470 17.10 10.35 22.11
CA GLN A 470 16.84 11.78 21.92
C GLN A 470 15.67 12.04 20.96
N GLN A 471 15.26 11.05 20.18
CA GLN A 471 14.21 11.16 19.18
C GLN A 471 12.84 10.76 19.77
N TYR A 472 11.78 11.40 19.29
CA TYR A 472 10.41 11.08 19.70
C TYR A 472 9.78 10.05 18.79
N THR A 473 9.04 9.10 19.36
CA THR A 473 8.22 8.13 18.60
C THR A 473 6.75 8.31 18.94
N ASN A 474 5.86 8.06 17.98
CA ASN A 474 4.40 8.14 18.18
C ASN A 474 3.80 6.93 18.96
N GLN A 475 4.63 6.11 19.59
CA GLN A 475 4.24 4.87 20.26
C GLN A 475 4.97 4.71 21.60
N PHE A 476 4.38 3.93 22.51
CA PHE A 476 5.03 3.51 23.75
C PHE A 476 5.48 2.04 23.68
N PRO A 477 6.64 1.69 24.26
CA PRO A 477 7.02 0.29 24.43
C PRO A 477 5.92 -0.49 25.16
N PHE A 478 5.57 -1.67 24.64
CA PHE A 478 4.55 -2.56 25.20
C PHE A 478 3.12 -2.02 25.22
N GLU A 479 2.78 -1.00 24.42
CA GLU A 479 1.40 -0.47 24.33
C GLU A 479 0.36 -1.53 23.92
N ALA A 480 0.80 -2.63 23.30
CA ALA A 480 0.04 -3.85 23.03
C ALA A 480 -0.79 -4.33 24.23
N CYS A 481 -0.33 -4.09 25.46
CA CYS A 481 -1.09 -4.43 26.67
C CYS A 481 -2.42 -3.67 26.83
N LEU A 482 -2.57 -2.52 26.16
CA LEU A 482 -3.77 -1.69 26.16
C LEU A 482 -4.52 -1.75 24.83
N VAL A 483 -3.81 -1.88 23.71
CA VAL A 483 -4.44 -1.79 22.37
C VAL A 483 -4.89 -3.13 21.79
N MET A 484 -4.39 -4.26 22.30
CA MET A 484 -4.86 -5.59 21.91
C MET A 484 -5.92 -6.12 22.88
N LYS A 485 -7.02 -6.69 22.37
CA LYS A 485 -8.23 -6.98 23.17
C LYS A 485 -7.98 -7.99 24.30
N HIS A 486 -7.21 -9.03 24.04
CA HIS A 486 -6.91 -10.09 25.01
C HIS A 486 -5.97 -9.58 26.11
N HIS A 487 -4.89 -8.88 25.75
CA HIS A 487 -4.02 -8.28 26.75
C HIS A 487 -4.68 -7.14 27.51
N LEU A 488 -5.59 -6.37 26.90
CA LEU A 488 -6.37 -5.37 27.61
C LEU A 488 -7.21 -6.03 28.71
N ALA A 489 -7.95 -7.10 28.34
CA ALA A 489 -8.74 -7.85 29.30
C ALA A 489 -7.87 -8.45 30.42
N GLU A 490 -6.72 -9.03 30.07
CA GLU A 490 -5.78 -9.61 31.04
C GLU A 490 -5.15 -8.55 31.95
N THR A 491 -4.75 -7.40 31.39
CA THR A 491 -4.15 -6.28 32.12
C THR A 491 -5.15 -5.71 33.11
N ILE A 492 -6.41 -5.53 32.71
CA ILE A 492 -7.48 -5.10 33.61
C ILE A 492 -7.69 -6.16 34.70
N HIS A 493 -7.74 -7.45 34.35
CA HIS A 493 -7.91 -8.51 35.34
C HIS A 493 -6.79 -8.59 36.36
N LYS A 494 -5.53 -8.46 35.93
CA LYS A 494 -4.37 -8.43 36.82
C LYS A 494 -4.37 -7.21 37.74
N ALA A 495 -4.80 -6.06 37.24
CA ALA A 495 -4.77 -4.81 38.00
C ALA A 495 -6.01 -4.61 38.91
N TRP A 496 -7.18 -5.07 38.50
CA TRP A 496 -8.47 -4.73 39.12
C TRP A 496 -9.39 -5.95 39.39
N GLY A 497 -8.97 -7.17 39.03
CA GLY A 497 -9.84 -8.35 39.10
C GLY A 497 -10.97 -8.27 38.07
N SER A 498 -12.22 -8.48 38.48
CA SER A 498 -13.37 -8.42 37.56
C SER A 498 -14.24 -7.19 37.87
N PRO A 499 -13.86 -6.00 37.36
CA PRO A 499 -14.59 -4.76 37.66
C PRO A 499 -15.96 -4.71 36.96
N GLU A 500 -16.96 -4.10 37.60
CA GLU A 500 -18.33 -4.02 37.07
C GLU A 500 -18.45 -3.30 35.72
N TRP A 501 -17.55 -2.35 35.44
CA TRP A 501 -17.55 -1.59 34.18
C TRP A 501 -16.98 -2.38 32.99
N LEU A 502 -16.31 -3.52 33.23
CA LEU A 502 -15.85 -4.42 32.17
C LEU A 502 -16.76 -5.66 32.13
N GLN A 503 -17.36 -5.92 30.97
CA GLN A 503 -18.15 -7.14 30.78
C GLN A 503 -17.26 -8.39 30.95
N PRO A 504 -17.78 -9.49 31.53
CA PRO A 504 -17.06 -10.75 31.63
C PRO A 504 -16.42 -11.14 30.29
N THR A 505 -15.12 -11.35 30.31
CA THR A 505 -14.31 -11.52 29.10
C THR A 505 -13.36 -12.71 29.29
N TYR A 506 -13.41 -13.63 28.35
CA TYR A 506 -12.65 -14.87 28.36
C TYR A 506 -11.75 -14.91 27.12
N ASN A 507 -10.46 -15.13 27.31
CA ASN A 507 -9.58 -15.51 26.20
C ASN A 507 -9.88 -16.96 25.85
N LEU A 508 -10.34 -17.24 24.63
CA LEU A 508 -10.84 -18.57 24.30
C LEU A 508 -9.74 -19.63 24.28
N GLU A 509 -8.49 -19.24 24.02
CA GLU A 509 -7.34 -20.15 24.06
C GLU A 509 -7.05 -20.68 25.47
N THR A 510 -7.25 -19.85 26.49
CA THR A 510 -6.87 -20.21 27.87
C THR A 510 -8.06 -20.39 28.81
N HIS A 511 -9.22 -19.83 28.49
CA HIS A 511 -10.38 -19.72 29.39
C HIS A 511 -11.67 -20.33 28.82
N LEU A 512 -11.59 -21.28 27.86
CA LEU A 512 -12.77 -21.96 27.32
C LEU A 512 -13.60 -22.67 28.40
N SER A 513 -12.95 -23.43 29.29
CA SER A 513 -13.66 -24.16 30.35
C SER A 513 -14.40 -23.22 31.33
N PRO A 514 -13.77 -22.15 31.87
CA PRO A 514 -14.46 -21.13 32.64
C PRO A 514 -15.66 -20.49 31.91
N LEU A 515 -15.51 -20.19 30.61
CA LEU A 515 -16.60 -19.65 29.81
C LEU A 515 -17.78 -20.62 29.69
N ILE A 516 -17.53 -21.90 29.40
CA ILE A 516 -18.59 -22.91 29.32
C ILE A 516 -19.32 -23.03 30.66
N GLY A 517 -18.59 -22.99 31.77
CA GLY A 517 -19.18 -23.00 33.11
C GLY A 517 -20.11 -21.81 33.36
N ASP A 518 -19.67 -20.60 33.01
CA ASP A 518 -20.47 -19.37 33.14
C ASP A 518 -21.70 -19.40 32.21
N TYR A 519 -21.51 -19.82 30.95
CA TYR A 519 -22.59 -20.00 29.99
C TYR A 519 -23.67 -20.96 30.50
N CYS A 520 -23.28 -22.13 31.02
CA CYS A 520 -24.20 -23.13 31.55
C CYS A 520 -24.94 -22.64 32.80
N THR A 521 -24.23 -21.92 33.66
CA THR A 521 -24.79 -21.28 34.86
C THR A 521 -25.86 -20.26 34.48
N ARG A 522 -25.53 -19.31 33.58
CA ARG A 522 -26.48 -18.32 33.06
C ARG A 522 -27.70 -18.97 32.42
N LYS A 523 -27.50 -20.00 31.60
CA LYS A 523 -28.58 -20.74 30.94
C LYS A 523 -29.51 -21.42 31.96
N ARG A 524 -28.94 -22.07 32.98
CA ARG A 524 -29.70 -22.71 34.06
C ARG A 524 -30.51 -21.68 34.84
N ASP A 525 -29.91 -20.53 35.12
CA ASP A 525 -30.48 -19.50 35.98
C ASP A 525 -31.39 -18.52 35.22
N GLY A 526 -31.64 -18.76 33.92
CA GLY A 526 -32.54 -17.95 33.09
C GLY A 526 -32.02 -16.53 32.80
N MET A 527 -30.70 -16.33 32.84
CA MET A 527 -30.07 -15.03 32.62
C MET A 527 -29.80 -14.76 31.13
N ASP A 528 -29.70 -13.47 30.79
CA ASP A 528 -29.19 -12.97 29.50
C ASP A 528 -27.88 -13.69 29.13
N ASN A 529 -27.82 -14.26 27.91
CA ASN A 529 -26.76 -15.18 27.51
C ASN A 529 -26.28 -14.99 26.07
N LEU A 530 -26.40 -13.77 25.52
CA LEU A 530 -25.72 -13.40 24.29
C LEU A 530 -24.26 -13.01 24.56
N TRP A 531 -23.39 -13.45 23.66
CA TRP A 531 -21.95 -13.25 23.70
C TRP A 531 -21.47 -12.65 22.40
N ILE A 532 -20.40 -11.86 22.47
CA ILE A 532 -19.70 -11.30 21.33
C ILE A 532 -18.28 -11.83 21.29
N MET A 533 -17.93 -12.45 20.16
CA MET A 533 -16.59 -12.95 19.92
C MET A 533 -15.82 -11.98 19.06
N LYS A 534 -14.58 -11.71 19.44
CA LYS A 534 -13.72 -10.69 18.79
C LYS A 534 -12.31 -11.26 18.61
N PRO A 535 -11.70 -11.15 17.42
CA PRO A 535 -10.30 -11.51 17.23
C PRO A 535 -9.39 -10.61 18.06
N TRP A 536 -8.24 -11.14 18.48
CA TRP A 536 -7.28 -10.44 19.33
C TRP A 536 -6.85 -9.07 18.78
N ASN A 537 -6.42 -9.02 17.52
CA ASN A 537 -5.77 -7.86 16.90
C ASN A 537 -6.46 -7.36 15.62
N MET A 538 -7.55 -7.97 15.15
CA MET A 538 -8.30 -7.45 13.99
C MET A 538 -9.13 -6.21 14.35
N ALA A 539 -9.26 -5.31 13.38
CA ALA A 539 -10.06 -4.09 13.47
C ALA A 539 -11.28 -4.15 12.53
N ARG A 540 -12.08 -3.08 12.52
CA ARG A 540 -13.23 -2.90 11.62
C ARG A 540 -14.29 -4.01 11.70
N THR A 541 -14.44 -4.62 12.89
CA THR A 541 -15.45 -5.66 13.12
C THR A 541 -15.23 -6.91 12.24
N ILE A 542 -14.08 -7.04 11.58
CA ILE A 542 -13.73 -8.23 10.81
C ILE A 542 -13.77 -9.42 11.77
N ASP A 543 -14.44 -10.49 11.33
CA ASP A 543 -14.49 -11.77 12.01
C ASP A 543 -15.00 -11.68 13.47
N THR A 544 -15.96 -10.77 13.69
CA THR A 544 -16.67 -10.54 14.95
C THR A 544 -18.09 -11.06 14.85
N THR A 545 -18.51 -11.88 15.83
CA THR A 545 -19.83 -12.53 15.80
C THR A 545 -20.57 -12.35 17.13
N VAL A 546 -21.85 -12.04 17.07
CA VAL A 546 -22.75 -12.06 18.23
C VAL A 546 -23.58 -13.34 18.18
N THR A 547 -23.58 -14.12 19.25
CA THR A 547 -24.35 -15.37 19.32
C THR A 547 -24.71 -15.75 20.74
N GLY A 548 -25.84 -16.42 20.91
CA GLY A 548 -26.23 -17.10 22.15
C GLY A 548 -26.10 -18.62 22.06
N ASP A 549 -25.42 -19.14 21.03
CA ASP A 549 -25.22 -20.56 20.81
C ASP A 549 -23.81 -21.00 21.19
N LEU A 550 -23.70 -21.88 22.20
CA LEU A 550 -22.42 -22.37 22.69
C LEU A 550 -21.64 -23.18 21.63
N SER A 551 -22.34 -23.93 20.79
CA SER A 551 -21.68 -24.70 19.73
C SER A 551 -21.05 -23.76 18.72
N ALA A 552 -21.74 -22.68 18.35
CA ALA A 552 -21.20 -21.63 17.49
C ALA A 552 -19.98 -20.95 18.14
N ILE A 553 -20.03 -20.63 19.44
CA ILE A 553 -18.89 -20.05 20.18
C ILE A 553 -17.65 -20.97 20.07
N ILE A 554 -17.83 -22.27 20.34
CA ILE A 554 -16.74 -23.26 20.28
C ILE A 554 -16.22 -23.40 18.86
N ARG A 555 -17.10 -23.50 17.86
CA ARG A 555 -16.71 -23.66 16.44
C ARG A 555 -15.99 -22.45 15.89
N LEU A 556 -16.41 -21.26 16.25
CA LEU A 556 -15.78 -20.04 15.75
C LEU A 556 -14.36 -19.83 16.32
N MET A 557 -13.94 -20.56 17.37
CA MET A 557 -12.51 -20.60 17.76
C MET A 557 -11.62 -21.17 16.65
N GLU A 558 -12.15 -22.03 15.78
CA GLU A 558 -11.40 -22.62 14.67
C GLU A 558 -10.99 -21.58 13.61
N THR A 559 -11.60 -20.38 13.63
CA THR A 559 -11.29 -19.28 12.70
C THR A 559 -10.13 -18.41 13.18
N GLY A 560 -9.54 -18.72 14.34
CA GLY A 560 -8.38 -18.04 14.90
C GLY A 560 -8.62 -17.53 16.33
N PRO A 561 -7.57 -16.96 16.95
CA PRO A 561 -7.57 -16.63 18.36
C PRO A 561 -8.49 -15.45 18.68
N LYS A 562 -9.37 -15.65 19.67
CA LYS A 562 -10.46 -14.72 20.00
C LYS A 562 -10.64 -14.55 21.50
N ILE A 563 -11.21 -13.41 21.86
CA ILE A 563 -11.89 -13.25 23.14
C ILE A 563 -13.39 -13.50 22.93
N CYS A 564 -14.04 -14.08 23.94
CA CYS A 564 -15.49 -14.11 24.07
C CYS A 564 -15.89 -13.23 25.25
N GLN A 565 -16.69 -12.21 24.98
CA GLN A 565 -17.11 -11.22 25.96
C GLN A 565 -18.63 -11.22 26.06
N LYS A 566 -19.19 -11.05 27.26
CA LYS A 566 -20.63 -10.94 27.44
C LYS A 566 -21.16 -9.76 26.60
N TYR A 567 -22.15 -10.02 25.75
CA TYR A 567 -22.76 -8.97 24.92
C TYR A 567 -23.68 -8.09 25.78
N ILE A 568 -23.65 -6.78 25.51
CA ILE A 568 -24.54 -5.81 26.14
C ILE A 568 -25.86 -5.82 25.37
N GLU A 569 -26.85 -6.50 25.94
CA GLU A 569 -28.19 -6.72 25.35
C GLU A 569 -29.13 -5.51 25.56
N ARG A 570 -28.77 -4.63 26.48
CA ARG A 570 -29.53 -3.41 26.82
C ARG A 570 -28.61 -2.18 26.73
N PRO A 571 -28.11 -1.84 25.53
CA PRO A 571 -27.30 -0.64 25.35
C PRO A 571 -28.18 0.61 25.50
N ALA A 572 -27.56 1.75 25.81
CA ALA A 572 -28.20 3.03 25.53
C ALA A 572 -28.44 3.16 24.02
N LEU A 573 -29.59 3.71 23.65
CA LEU A 573 -29.98 3.92 22.26
C LEU A 573 -30.11 5.41 21.99
N PHE A 574 -29.88 5.83 20.76
CA PHE A 574 -30.19 7.18 20.30
C PHE A 574 -31.06 7.05 19.06
N GLN A 575 -32.27 7.62 19.09
CA GLN A 575 -33.28 7.44 18.05
C GLN A 575 -33.54 5.96 17.73
N GLY A 576 -33.49 5.13 18.77
CA GLY A 576 -33.65 3.66 18.71
C GLY A 576 -32.47 2.88 18.09
N ARG A 577 -31.36 3.55 17.73
CA ARG A 577 -30.15 2.91 17.19
C ARG A 577 -29.08 2.75 18.26
N LYS A 578 -28.29 1.68 18.12
CA LYS A 578 -27.11 1.46 18.96
C LYS A 578 -26.01 2.46 18.60
N PHE A 579 -25.28 2.95 19.59
CA PHE A 579 -24.12 3.80 19.35
C PHE A 579 -22.95 3.42 20.26
N ASP A 580 -21.77 3.91 19.88
CA ASP A 580 -20.62 3.99 20.77
C ASP A 580 -20.00 5.40 20.69
N LEU A 581 -19.18 5.73 21.69
CA LEU A 581 -18.42 6.98 21.72
C LEU A 581 -16.93 6.67 21.57
N ARG A 582 -16.28 7.33 20.59
CA ARG A 582 -14.82 7.32 20.44
C ARG A 582 -14.22 8.55 21.10
N TYR A 583 -13.52 8.33 22.19
CA TYR A 583 -12.65 9.34 22.79
C TYR A 583 -11.25 9.28 22.17
N ILE A 584 -10.64 10.45 21.99
CA ILE A 584 -9.23 10.58 21.61
C ILE A 584 -8.44 10.90 22.88
N VAL A 585 -7.45 10.06 23.17
CA VAL A 585 -6.58 10.18 24.35
C VAL A 585 -5.15 10.29 23.88
N LEU A 586 -4.46 11.37 24.27
CA LEU A 586 -3.03 11.53 24.07
C LEU A 586 -2.30 11.23 25.38
N VAL A 587 -1.47 10.20 25.38
CA VAL A 587 -0.54 9.94 26.47
C VAL A 587 0.78 10.59 26.10
N ARG A 588 1.18 11.65 26.81
CA ARG A 588 2.44 12.36 26.54
C ARG A 588 3.62 11.73 27.29
N SER A 589 3.37 11.28 28.51
CA SER A 589 4.40 10.65 29.34
C SER A 589 3.76 9.60 30.24
N ILE A 590 4.53 8.55 30.55
CA ILE A 590 4.17 7.53 31.55
C ILE A 590 4.90 7.75 32.89
N ARG A 591 5.89 8.66 32.93
CA ARG A 591 6.70 8.98 34.12
C ARG A 591 7.16 10.47 34.10
N PRO A 592 6.48 11.38 34.83
CA PRO A 592 5.18 11.16 35.47
C PRO A 592 4.08 10.88 34.42
N LEU A 593 2.99 10.25 34.83
CA LEU A 593 1.88 9.98 33.93
C LEU A 593 1.20 11.30 33.52
N GLU A 594 1.27 11.63 32.24
CA GLU A 594 0.65 12.81 31.62
C GLU A 594 -0.30 12.35 30.51
N ILE A 595 -1.60 12.56 30.73
CA ILE A 595 -2.68 12.14 29.82
C ILE A 595 -3.54 13.37 29.50
N PHE A 596 -3.85 13.54 28.22
CA PHE A 596 -4.77 14.53 27.70
C PHE A 596 -5.95 13.81 27.07
N LEU A 597 -7.15 14.26 27.39
CA LEU A 597 -8.39 13.77 26.80
C LEU A 597 -8.94 14.88 25.90
N SER A 598 -9.29 14.54 24.67
CA SER A 598 -10.01 15.45 23.77
C SER A 598 -11.36 15.82 24.38
N ASP A 599 -11.72 17.09 24.29
CA ASP A 599 -13.04 17.62 24.66
C ASP A 599 -14.14 17.19 23.68
N VAL A 600 -13.76 16.87 22.45
CA VAL A 600 -14.64 16.29 21.43
C VAL A 600 -14.51 14.76 21.41
N PHE A 601 -15.64 14.07 21.32
CA PHE A 601 -15.71 12.62 21.07
C PHE A 601 -16.55 12.33 19.82
N TRP A 602 -16.19 11.28 19.07
CA TRP A 602 -16.96 10.90 17.88
C TRP A 602 -18.08 9.93 18.23
N VAL A 603 -19.29 10.28 17.84
CA VAL A 603 -20.47 9.44 17.97
C VAL A 603 -20.53 8.50 16.77
N ARG A 604 -20.59 7.21 17.03
CA ARG A 604 -20.63 6.18 16.00
C ARG A 604 -21.94 5.41 16.11
N LEU A 605 -22.87 5.70 15.20
CA LEU A 605 -24.22 5.12 15.16
C LEU A 605 -24.26 3.87 14.28
N ALA A 606 -25.02 2.87 14.72
CA ALA A 606 -25.50 1.80 13.85
C ALA A 606 -26.47 2.37 12.80
N ASN A 607 -26.53 1.76 11.62
CA ASN A 607 -27.43 2.20 10.56
C ASN A 607 -28.88 1.80 10.85
N ASN A 608 -29.07 0.60 11.41
CA ASN A 608 -30.39 0.04 11.67
C ASN A 608 -30.88 0.31 13.10
N GLN A 609 -32.19 0.15 13.29
CA GLN A 609 -32.82 0.12 14.61
C GLN A 609 -32.30 -1.06 15.41
N TYR A 610 -31.97 -0.84 16.69
CA TYR A 610 -31.46 -1.91 17.53
C TYR A 610 -32.57 -2.90 17.85
N THR A 611 -32.28 -4.19 17.68
CA THR A 611 -33.17 -5.29 18.02
C THR A 611 -32.36 -6.50 18.50
N LEU A 612 -33.00 -7.44 19.19
CA LEU A 612 -32.43 -8.72 19.60
C LEU A 612 -33.08 -9.90 18.86
N GLU A 613 -33.80 -9.63 17.77
CA GLU A 613 -34.33 -10.67 16.89
C GLU A 613 -33.19 -11.52 16.33
N LYS A 614 -33.34 -12.85 16.39
CA LYS A 614 -32.25 -13.77 16.02
C LYS A 614 -31.74 -13.58 14.59
N THR A 615 -32.59 -13.11 13.68
CA THR A 615 -32.24 -12.83 12.29
C THR A 615 -31.28 -11.65 12.17
N SER A 616 -31.31 -10.68 13.09
CA SER A 616 -30.48 -9.48 13.02
C SER A 616 -29.03 -9.74 13.43
N PHE A 617 -28.71 -10.85 14.11
CA PHE A 617 -27.32 -11.12 14.55
C PHE A 617 -26.33 -11.30 13.39
N PHE A 618 -26.82 -11.60 12.19
CA PHE A 618 -26.02 -11.67 10.96
C PHE A 618 -26.01 -10.34 10.18
N GLU A 619 -26.82 -9.37 10.60
CA GLU A 619 -26.87 -8.04 10.00
C GLU A 619 -25.78 -7.17 10.61
N TYR A 620 -24.74 -6.91 9.82
CA TYR A 620 -23.61 -6.07 10.21
C TYR A 620 -24.05 -4.69 10.71
N GLU A 621 -25.10 -4.13 10.11
CA GLU A 621 -25.57 -2.76 10.31
C GLU A 621 -26.39 -2.52 11.59
N THR A 622 -26.74 -3.58 12.32
CA THR A 622 -27.64 -3.52 13.48
C THR A 622 -26.87 -3.55 14.81
N HIS A 623 -25.89 -4.45 14.93
CA HIS A 623 -25.19 -4.69 16.20
C HIS A 623 -23.83 -4.01 16.32
N PHE A 624 -23.30 -3.49 15.21
CA PHE A 624 -22.00 -2.85 15.12
C PHE A 624 -22.12 -1.39 14.69
N THR A 625 -21.21 -0.59 15.22
CA THR A 625 -21.21 0.88 15.12
C THR A 625 -20.05 1.39 14.26
N VAL A 626 -19.22 0.48 13.72
CA VAL A 626 -18.12 0.83 12.82
C VAL A 626 -18.65 0.97 11.40
N MET A 627 -19.12 2.16 11.04
CA MET A 627 -19.58 2.51 9.69
C MET A 627 -18.65 3.54 9.08
N ASN A 628 -17.70 3.04 8.29
CA ASN A 628 -16.85 3.70 7.29
C ASN A 628 -16.47 2.50 6.38
N TYR A 629 -16.81 2.39 5.10
CA TYR A 629 -16.09 2.98 3.96
C TYR A 629 -16.93 2.93 2.63
N ILE A 630 -18.23 2.59 2.65
CA ILE A 630 -19.02 2.31 1.41
C ILE A 630 -20.48 2.85 1.47
N GLY A 631 -20.78 3.90 2.25
CA GLY A 631 -22.17 4.37 2.41
C GLY A 631 -22.36 5.78 2.99
N ARG A 632 -23.61 6.17 3.22
CA ARG A 632 -24.01 7.50 3.73
C ARG A 632 -23.55 7.66 5.19
N MET A 633 -22.65 8.61 5.44
CA MET A 633 -22.14 8.91 6.78
C MET A 633 -23.26 9.51 7.66
N ASN A 634 -23.56 8.87 8.80
CA ASN A 634 -24.43 9.39 9.85
C ASN A 634 -23.57 9.94 11.01
N HIS A 635 -22.64 10.85 10.70
CA HIS A 635 -21.83 11.51 11.72
C HIS A 635 -22.64 12.65 12.34
N MET A 636 -22.68 12.69 13.67
CA MET A 636 -23.26 13.77 14.44
C MET A 636 -22.17 14.38 15.32
N ASN A 637 -22.08 15.71 15.35
CA ASN A 637 -21.08 16.38 16.17
C ASN A 637 -21.43 16.24 17.66
N THR A 638 -20.44 16.40 18.54
CA THR A 638 -20.60 16.20 19.98
C THR A 638 -21.69 17.10 20.59
N PRO A 639 -21.73 18.44 20.33
CA PRO A 639 -22.72 19.30 20.94
C PRO A 639 -24.16 18.99 20.52
N GLU A 640 -24.38 18.69 19.24
CA GLU A 640 -25.70 18.33 18.71
C GLU A 640 -26.18 16.99 19.28
N PHE A 641 -25.29 15.99 19.31
CA PHE A 641 -25.60 14.69 19.89
C PHE A 641 -25.96 14.81 21.36
N VAL A 642 -25.16 15.51 22.17
CA VAL A 642 -25.46 15.71 23.59
C VAL A 642 -26.83 16.35 23.75
N LYS A 643 -27.08 17.45 23.05
CA LYS A 643 -28.35 18.19 23.16
C LYS A 643 -29.56 17.32 22.81
N GLU A 644 -29.53 16.61 21.68
CA GLU A 644 -30.66 15.80 21.26
C GLU A 644 -30.79 14.52 22.09
N PHE A 645 -29.68 13.92 22.55
CA PHE A 645 -29.70 12.76 23.45
C PHE A 645 -30.28 13.11 24.83
N GLU A 646 -29.84 14.21 25.43
CA GLU A 646 -30.36 14.72 26.70
C GLU A 646 -31.86 14.99 26.63
N LYS A 647 -32.31 15.55 25.51
CA LYS A 647 -33.72 15.79 25.21
C LYS A 647 -34.53 14.50 25.02
N GLU A 648 -33.98 13.51 24.32
CA GLU A 648 -34.64 12.20 24.10
C GLU A 648 -34.81 11.43 25.42
N HIS A 649 -33.76 11.38 26.24
CA HIS A 649 -33.72 10.55 27.45
C HIS A 649 -34.05 11.29 28.75
N GLN A 650 -34.21 12.61 28.70
CA GLN A 650 -34.42 13.48 29.87
C GLN A 650 -33.30 13.35 30.91
N VAL A 651 -32.04 13.36 30.45
CA VAL A 651 -30.83 13.25 31.27
C VAL A 651 -29.91 14.45 31.05
N THR A 652 -28.84 14.58 31.87
CA THR A 652 -27.76 15.56 31.64
C THR A 652 -26.44 14.82 31.53
N LEU A 653 -25.88 14.74 30.32
CA LEU A 653 -24.76 13.88 29.95
C LEU A 653 -23.41 14.49 30.36
N ILE A 654 -23.25 15.81 30.27
CA ILE A 654 -21.95 16.48 30.47
C ILE A 654 -21.55 16.53 31.95
N THR A 655 -22.46 16.88 32.86
CA THR A 655 -22.14 17.02 34.30
C THR A 655 -21.76 15.71 35.00
N GLU A 656 -22.29 14.56 34.57
CA GLU A 656 -21.94 13.26 35.18
C GLU A 656 -20.63 12.67 34.63
N THR A 657 -20.32 12.93 33.36
CA THR A 657 -19.15 12.38 32.68
C THR A 657 -17.87 13.10 33.14
N GLU A 658 -17.90 14.43 33.27
CA GLU A 658 -16.79 15.20 33.83
C GLU A 658 -16.58 14.91 35.33
N GLN A 659 -17.64 14.75 36.12
CA GLN A 659 -17.54 14.40 37.55
C GLN A 659 -16.98 13.00 37.78
N ARG A 660 -17.38 11.99 36.97
CA ARG A 660 -16.82 10.63 37.07
C ARG A 660 -15.36 10.59 36.62
N HIS A 661 -14.98 11.27 35.55
CA HIS A 661 -13.59 11.33 35.10
C HIS A 661 -12.68 12.09 36.09
N ALA A 662 -13.15 13.21 36.64
CA ALA A 662 -12.46 13.92 37.71
C ALA A 662 -12.29 13.03 38.95
N SER A 663 -13.30 12.26 39.36
CA SER A 663 -13.22 11.37 40.53
C SER A 663 -12.25 10.19 40.36
N LEU A 664 -12.13 9.63 39.15
CA LEU A 664 -11.18 8.55 38.82
C LEU A 664 -9.72 9.06 38.85
N LEU A 665 -9.47 10.27 38.35
CA LEU A 665 -8.15 10.91 38.40
C LEU A 665 -7.79 11.38 39.83
N TYR A 666 -8.77 11.86 40.61
CA TYR A 666 -8.55 12.33 41.98
C TYR A 666 -8.32 11.19 42.99
N SER A 667 -9.02 10.05 42.83
CA SER A 667 -8.88 8.89 43.73
C SER A 667 -7.48 8.26 43.66
N ARG A 668 -6.81 8.33 42.49
CA ARG A 668 -5.46 7.81 42.28
C ARG A 668 -4.37 8.62 43.00
N ARG A 669 -4.56 9.94 43.13
CA ARG A 669 -3.61 10.83 43.85
C ARG A 669 -3.55 10.52 45.35
N ASN A 670 -4.67 10.04 45.92
CA ASN A 670 -4.76 9.66 47.33
C ASN A 670 -4.33 8.21 47.60
N SER A 671 -4.54 7.27 46.66
CA SER A 671 -4.13 5.88 46.82
C SER A 671 -2.60 5.69 46.72
N GLU A 672 -1.91 6.47 45.89
CA GLU A 672 -0.43 6.48 45.83
C GLU A 672 0.23 7.01 47.10
N GLN A 673 -0.41 7.94 47.83
CA GLN A 673 0.08 8.40 49.14
C GLN A 673 -0.16 7.37 50.25
N SER A 674 -1.23 6.57 50.17
CA SER A 674 -1.54 5.52 51.14
C SER A 674 -0.62 4.30 50.99
N ASN A 675 -0.38 3.84 49.75
CA ASN A 675 0.48 2.69 49.48
C ASN A 675 1.97 2.93 49.79
N ARG A 676 2.44 4.20 49.76
CA ARG A 676 3.79 4.55 50.22
C ARG A 676 3.99 4.41 51.73
N ARG A 677 2.92 4.45 52.55
CA ARG A 677 3.01 4.27 54.02
C ARG A 677 3.01 2.79 54.44
N VAL A 678 2.43 1.90 53.64
CA VAL A 678 2.37 0.46 53.94
C VAL A 678 3.64 -0.27 53.46
N ALA A 679 4.26 0.17 52.36
CA ALA A 679 5.48 -0.43 51.81
C ALA A 679 6.77 -0.15 52.61
N MET A 680 6.71 0.71 53.65
CA MET A 680 7.87 1.06 54.49
C MET A 680 8.07 0.13 55.71
N ARG A 681 7.26 -0.91 55.88
CA ARG A 681 7.34 -1.85 57.02
C ARG A 681 7.28 -3.33 56.59
N SER A 682 8.18 -3.75 55.72
CA SER A 682 8.65 -5.16 55.69
C SER A 682 9.80 -5.30 54.69
N SER A 683 10.97 -4.79 55.04
CA SER A 683 12.22 -5.15 54.37
C SER A 683 13.03 -6.06 55.29
N SER A 684 13.44 -7.21 54.76
CA SER A 684 14.67 -7.97 55.07
C SER A 684 14.43 -9.47 55.27
N ALA A 685 14.16 -10.21 54.19
CA ALA A 685 14.44 -11.65 54.16
C ALA A 685 14.67 -12.22 52.74
N ASP A 686 13.95 -11.79 51.71
CA ASP A 686 13.89 -12.60 50.46
C ASP A 686 14.74 -12.12 49.26
N ARG A 687 15.78 -11.31 49.48
CA ARG A 687 16.60 -10.78 48.36
C ARG A 687 17.64 -11.75 47.78
N ALA A 688 17.76 -12.98 48.28
CA ALA A 688 18.71 -13.95 47.76
C ALA A 688 18.09 -15.05 46.87
N ALA A 689 16.76 -15.22 46.84
CA ALA A 689 16.10 -16.29 46.08
C ALA A 689 15.54 -15.85 44.71
N SER A 690 15.44 -14.54 44.42
CA SER A 690 14.79 -14.03 43.20
C SER A 690 15.72 -13.89 41.98
N SER A 691 17.04 -13.95 42.18
CA SER A 691 18.02 -13.73 41.09
C SER A 691 18.25 -14.98 40.21
N ILE A 692 17.90 -16.17 40.69
CA ILE A 692 18.01 -17.42 39.92
C ILE A 692 16.69 -17.73 39.19
N THR A 693 15.55 -17.37 39.79
CA THR A 693 14.22 -17.52 39.18
C THR A 693 13.98 -16.54 38.02
N HIS A 694 14.51 -15.31 38.07
CA HIS A 694 14.37 -14.35 36.96
C HIS A 694 15.20 -14.71 35.71
N ARG A 695 16.31 -15.44 35.85
CA ARG A 695 17.10 -15.88 34.67
C ARG A 695 16.50 -17.11 33.99
N ILE A 696 15.70 -17.89 34.71
CA ILE A 696 14.99 -19.06 34.16
C ILE A 696 13.62 -18.64 33.57
N LEU A 697 12.96 -17.61 34.11
CA LEU A 697 11.71 -17.07 33.54
C LEU A 697 11.92 -16.19 32.30
N LEU A 698 13.06 -15.49 32.18
CA LEU A 698 13.37 -14.68 31.00
C LEU A 698 13.67 -15.55 29.75
N SER A 699 14.16 -16.78 29.94
CA SER A 699 14.32 -17.76 28.86
C SER A 699 13.02 -18.49 28.50
N LEU A 700 11.99 -18.45 29.36
CA LEU A 700 10.67 -19.04 29.09
C LEU A 700 9.71 -18.05 28.40
N PHE A 701 9.88 -16.74 28.58
CA PHE A 701 9.01 -15.74 27.95
C PHE A 701 9.39 -15.36 26.50
N LEU A 702 10.57 -15.75 26.02
CA LEU A 702 11.01 -15.53 24.63
C LEU A 702 10.46 -16.55 23.62
N PHE A 703 9.53 -17.43 24.01
CA PHE A 703 9.06 -18.52 23.13
C PHE A 703 7.59 -18.47 22.66
N ALA A 704 6.82 -17.41 22.95
CA ALA A 704 5.42 -17.34 22.56
C ALA A 704 5.08 -16.15 21.64
N VAL A 705 5.81 -16.02 20.53
CA VAL A 705 5.21 -15.64 19.25
C VAL A 705 5.46 -16.81 18.32
N ARG A 706 4.57 -17.80 18.36
CA ARG A 706 4.60 -18.89 17.38
C ARG A 706 3.39 -18.76 16.49
N SER A 707 3.63 -18.82 15.18
CA SER A 707 2.62 -19.29 14.23
C SER A 707 2.28 -20.72 14.67
N GLU A 708 1.26 -20.88 15.50
CA GLU A 708 0.96 -22.19 16.07
C GLU A 708 0.52 -23.16 14.96
N SER A 709 1.28 -24.25 14.86
CA SER A 709 0.97 -25.51 14.19
C SER A 709 -0.12 -26.26 14.99
N ASP A 710 -0.20 -27.58 14.84
CA ASP A 710 -1.04 -28.41 15.71
C ASP A 710 -0.73 -28.19 17.20
N PRO A 711 -1.70 -28.42 18.12
CA PRO A 711 -1.52 -28.20 19.56
C PRO A 711 -0.31 -28.97 20.11
N ASP A 712 0.47 -28.31 20.98
CA ASP A 712 1.61 -28.93 21.65
C ASP A 712 1.17 -30.11 22.54
N LEU A 713 2.02 -31.12 22.60
CA LEU A 713 1.80 -32.32 23.42
C LEU A 713 1.92 -32.03 24.92
N LEU A 714 0.98 -32.58 25.67
CA LEU A 714 1.03 -32.64 27.14
C LEU A 714 1.78 -33.88 27.68
N LEU A 715 2.15 -34.82 26.80
CA LEU A 715 2.81 -36.09 27.10
C LEU A 715 3.89 -36.38 26.06
N ASP A 716 4.91 -37.17 26.38
CA ASP A 716 6.01 -37.48 25.45
C ASP A 716 5.52 -38.06 24.10
N TYR A 717 4.43 -38.83 24.12
CA TYR A 717 3.78 -39.36 22.92
C TYR A 717 2.29 -39.66 23.16
N CYS A 718 1.52 -39.67 22.08
CA CYS A 718 0.13 -40.12 22.06
C CYS A 718 -0.07 -40.97 20.80
N VAL A 719 0.07 -42.29 20.90
CA VAL A 719 -0.15 -43.20 19.76
C VAL A 719 -1.64 -43.28 19.46
N ALA A 720 -2.05 -42.99 18.22
CA ALA A 720 -3.45 -43.02 17.82
C ALA A 720 -4.12 -44.39 18.05
N ASP A 721 -5.27 -44.38 18.73
CA ASP A 721 -6.19 -45.50 18.83
C ASP A 721 -7.06 -45.56 17.57
N THR A 722 -6.63 -46.37 16.62
CA THR A 722 -7.30 -46.57 15.34
C THR A 722 -8.58 -47.39 15.45
N ALA A 723 -8.84 -48.05 16.59
CA ALA A 723 -10.04 -48.86 16.83
C ALA A 723 -11.16 -48.06 17.54
N ALA A 724 -10.82 -47.16 18.46
CA ALA A 724 -11.79 -46.35 19.20
C ALA A 724 -12.29 -45.10 18.47
N ALA A 725 -11.64 -44.69 17.38
CA ALA A 725 -11.93 -43.48 16.60
C ALA A 725 -13.37 -43.37 16.06
N ALA A 726 -14.14 -44.47 16.05
CA ALA A 726 -15.53 -44.50 15.56
C ALA A 726 -16.59 -44.04 16.59
N SER A 727 -16.22 -43.78 17.85
CA SER A 727 -17.20 -43.63 18.95
C SER A 727 -17.44 -42.19 19.44
N PHE A 728 -16.54 -41.22 19.16
CA PHE A 728 -16.72 -39.79 19.46
C PHE A 728 -15.78 -38.93 18.60
N HIS A 729 -16.19 -37.69 18.27
CA HIS A 729 -15.39 -36.76 17.45
C HIS A 729 -14.49 -35.89 18.33
N LEU A 730 -13.16 -35.92 18.11
CA LEU A 730 -12.13 -35.14 18.80
C LEU A 730 -11.33 -34.31 17.78
N ASN A 731 -10.76 -33.17 18.19
CA ASN A 731 -9.69 -32.53 17.41
C ASN A 731 -8.41 -33.37 17.53
N GLY A 732 -8.15 -34.23 16.53
CA GLY A 732 -7.10 -35.25 16.57
C GLY A 732 -7.65 -36.67 16.75
N LEU A 733 -6.79 -37.62 17.15
CA LEU A 733 -7.19 -39.00 17.42
C LEU A 733 -7.01 -39.33 18.91
N PRO A 734 -7.90 -40.14 19.51
CA PRO A 734 -7.69 -40.64 20.87
C PRO A 734 -6.37 -41.43 20.96
N CYS A 735 -5.74 -41.44 22.12
CA CYS A 735 -4.53 -42.24 22.35
C CYS A 735 -4.89 -43.65 22.85
N ILE A 736 -4.11 -44.66 22.47
CA ILE A 736 -4.08 -45.94 23.19
C ILE A 736 -3.45 -45.77 24.58
N ASP A 737 -3.61 -46.75 25.45
CA ASP A 737 -2.86 -46.83 26.71
C ASP A 737 -1.34 -46.82 26.42
N PRO A 738 -0.53 -45.90 27.02
CA PRO A 738 0.92 -45.89 26.86
C PRO A 738 1.60 -47.23 27.14
N ALA A 739 1.06 -48.06 28.05
CA ALA A 739 1.58 -49.40 28.33
C ALA A 739 1.41 -50.38 27.14
N ALA A 740 0.53 -50.06 26.19
CA ALA A 740 0.32 -50.81 24.96
C ALA A 740 1.17 -50.30 23.78
N ALA A 741 1.95 -49.23 23.95
CA ALA A 741 2.79 -48.68 22.89
C ALA A 741 3.96 -49.62 22.51
N ARG A 742 4.28 -49.70 21.22
CA ARG A 742 5.36 -50.54 20.66
C ARG A 742 6.13 -49.75 19.61
N THR A 743 7.38 -50.14 19.35
CA THR A 743 8.25 -49.52 18.34
C THR A 743 7.59 -49.46 16.96
N GLU A 744 6.79 -50.46 16.61
CA GLU A 744 6.04 -50.56 15.36
C GLU A 744 5.09 -49.38 15.12
N HIS A 745 4.55 -48.76 16.18
CA HIS A 745 3.65 -47.61 16.06
C HIS A 745 4.37 -46.33 15.59
N PHE A 746 5.70 -46.27 15.76
CA PHE A 746 6.52 -45.09 15.45
C PHE A 746 7.29 -45.21 14.13
N ALA A 747 7.13 -46.32 13.41
CA ALA A 747 7.80 -46.57 12.15
C ALA A 747 6.81 -46.77 11.02
N THR A 748 7.15 -46.30 9.82
CA THR A 748 6.35 -46.55 8.61
C THR A 748 7.24 -46.84 7.42
N SER A 749 6.76 -47.70 6.52
CA SER A 749 7.37 -47.98 5.21
C SER A 749 6.50 -47.46 4.07
N VAL A 750 5.43 -46.71 4.35
CA VAL A 750 4.47 -46.30 3.33
C VAL A 750 5.12 -45.44 2.23
N LEU A 751 6.11 -44.63 2.59
CA LEU A 751 6.83 -43.73 1.67
C LEU A 751 7.93 -44.42 0.84
N SER A 752 8.28 -45.68 1.14
CA SER A 752 9.29 -46.40 0.34
C SER A 752 8.74 -46.91 -0.99
N ARG A 753 7.41 -46.91 -1.14
CA ARG A 753 6.72 -47.42 -2.32
C ARG A 753 6.46 -46.28 -3.30
N SER A 754 6.90 -46.44 -4.54
CA SER A 754 6.51 -45.56 -5.64
C SER A 754 5.01 -45.69 -5.91
N THR A 755 4.38 -44.57 -6.22
CA THR A 755 3.02 -44.54 -6.75
C THR A 755 3.04 -44.53 -8.28
N ASN A 756 1.87 -44.71 -8.92
CA ASN A 756 1.69 -44.59 -10.37
C ASN A 756 1.07 -43.21 -10.69
N PRO A 757 1.85 -42.22 -11.15
CA PRO A 757 1.36 -40.86 -11.40
C PRO A 757 0.45 -40.78 -12.63
N SER A 758 0.63 -41.68 -13.60
CA SER A 758 -0.12 -41.72 -14.87
C SER A 758 -1.62 -42.03 -14.68
N ALA A 759 -2.03 -42.43 -13.48
CA ALA A 759 -3.42 -42.65 -13.12
C ALA A 759 -4.18 -41.34 -12.79
N THR A 760 -3.50 -40.18 -12.74
CA THR A 760 -4.10 -38.89 -12.43
C THR A 760 -4.09 -37.93 -13.63
N PRO A 761 -5.07 -37.01 -13.75
CA PRO A 761 -5.13 -36.06 -14.86
C PRO A 761 -3.92 -35.12 -14.97
N PHE A 762 -3.18 -34.95 -13.89
CA PHE A 762 -2.06 -34.02 -13.79
C PHE A 762 -0.69 -34.73 -13.78
N GLY A 763 -0.65 -36.07 -13.87
CA GLY A 763 0.62 -36.82 -13.89
C GLY A 763 1.42 -36.79 -12.59
N PHE A 764 0.74 -36.63 -11.44
CA PHE A 764 1.37 -36.68 -10.10
C PHE A 764 0.57 -37.58 -9.16
N ASN A 765 1.23 -38.16 -8.17
CA ASN A 765 0.52 -38.87 -7.11
C ASN A 765 1.25 -38.70 -5.78
N VAL A 766 0.49 -38.70 -4.68
CA VAL A 766 0.97 -38.33 -3.34
C VAL A 766 0.66 -39.42 -2.33
N THR A 767 1.68 -39.84 -1.59
CA THR A 767 1.53 -40.69 -0.41
C THR A 767 1.83 -39.88 0.83
N LEU A 768 0.80 -39.59 1.63
CA LEU A 768 0.91 -38.83 2.89
C LEU A 768 0.89 -39.78 4.10
N THR A 769 1.77 -39.56 5.07
CA THR A 769 1.69 -40.26 6.36
C THR A 769 0.52 -39.74 7.17
N ASN A 770 -0.28 -40.65 7.73
CA ASN A 770 -1.48 -40.31 8.49
C ASN A 770 -1.50 -41.09 9.81
N PRO A 771 -1.69 -40.44 10.96
CA PRO A 771 -1.74 -41.12 12.25
C PRO A 771 -2.88 -42.15 12.37
N ALA A 772 -3.96 -42.03 11.58
CA ALA A 772 -5.05 -43.00 11.59
C ALA A 772 -4.73 -44.31 10.87
N THR A 773 -3.76 -44.34 9.96
CA THR A 773 -3.62 -45.45 9.00
C THR A 773 -2.20 -45.92 8.73
N SER A 774 -1.20 -45.05 8.78
CA SER A 774 0.15 -45.38 8.28
C SER A 774 1.29 -45.00 9.21
N LEU A 775 1.08 -44.11 10.19
CA LEU A 775 2.07 -43.76 11.21
C LEU A 775 1.42 -43.32 12.54
N PRO A 776 0.83 -44.24 13.33
CA PRO A 776 0.05 -43.90 14.53
C PRO A 776 0.78 -43.06 15.59
N GLY A 777 2.10 -43.21 15.69
CA GLY A 777 2.94 -42.43 16.60
C GLY A 777 3.10 -40.95 16.22
N ALA A 778 2.69 -40.54 15.02
CA ALA A 778 2.68 -39.13 14.61
C ALA A 778 1.49 -38.33 15.19
N ASN A 779 0.56 -38.99 15.88
CA ASN A 779 -0.58 -38.30 16.48
C ASN A 779 -0.13 -37.36 17.61
N ALA A 780 -0.70 -36.16 17.58
CA ALA A 780 -0.36 -34.99 18.36
C ALA A 780 1.08 -34.46 18.19
N GLN A 781 1.89 -34.99 17.26
CA GLN A 781 3.28 -34.52 17.06
C GLN A 781 3.39 -33.30 16.14
N GLY A 782 2.29 -32.88 15.48
CA GLY A 782 2.30 -31.75 14.57
C GLY A 782 3.18 -31.94 13.33
N LEU A 783 3.36 -33.19 12.88
CA LEU A 783 4.24 -33.53 11.76
C LEU A 783 3.56 -34.51 10.80
N ALA A 784 3.75 -34.28 9.51
CA ALA A 784 3.44 -35.23 8.45
C ALA A 784 4.53 -35.21 7.38
N MET A 785 4.68 -36.32 6.68
CA MET A 785 5.56 -36.45 5.53
C MET A 785 4.78 -36.92 4.31
N ALA A 786 5.11 -36.36 3.14
CA ALA A 786 4.51 -36.74 1.88
C ALA A 786 5.58 -37.14 0.88
N ARG A 787 5.40 -38.27 0.19
CA ARG A 787 6.14 -38.60 -1.02
C ARG A 787 5.29 -38.20 -2.21
N ILE A 788 5.88 -37.48 -3.15
CA ILE A 788 5.26 -37.03 -4.39
C ILE A 788 6.05 -37.66 -5.54
N ASP A 789 5.39 -38.49 -6.34
CA ASP A 789 5.94 -39.03 -7.58
C ASP A 789 5.34 -38.25 -8.76
N LEU A 790 6.20 -37.72 -9.64
CA LEU A 790 5.86 -36.93 -10.82
C LEU A 790 6.32 -37.67 -12.08
N ASP A 791 5.40 -37.89 -13.02
CA ASP A 791 5.77 -38.40 -14.35
C ASP A 791 6.55 -37.34 -15.15
N PRO A 792 7.18 -37.72 -16.28
CA PRO A 792 7.73 -36.73 -17.19
C PRO A 792 6.66 -35.73 -17.64
N GLY A 793 6.88 -34.43 -17.42
CA GLY A 793 5.86 -33.38 -17.63
C GLY A 793 4.71 -33.38 -16.62
N GLY A 794 4.78 -34.17 -15.54
CA GLY A 794 3.76 -34.22 -14.50
C GLY A 794 3.84 -33.03 -13.52
N MET A 795 2.71 -32.64 -12.95
CA MET A 795 2.65 -31.53 -11.98
C MET A 795 1.71 -31.80 -10.81
N ALA A 796 2.10 -31.35 -9.61
CA ALA A 796 1.13 -31.02 -8.57
C ALA A 796 0.58 -29.62 -8.89
N PRO A 797 -0.70 -29.48 -9.27
CA PRO A 797 -1.24 -28.19 -9.71
C PRO A 797 -1.30 -27.18 -8.56
N PRO A 798 -1.54 -25.89 -8.83
CA PRO A 798 -1.66 -24.87 -7.81
C PRO A 798 -2.57 -25.32 -6.65
N HIS A 799 -2.01 -25.38 -5.45
CA HIS A 799 -2.70 -25.85 -4.25
C HIS A 799 -2.17 -25.16 -3.00
N SER A 800 -2.91 -25.31 -1.90
CA SER A 800 -2.51 -24.77 -0.60
C SER A 800 -2.73 -25.78 0.52
N HIS A 801 -1.90 -25.66 1.56
CA HIS A 801 -2.03 -26.38 2.83
C HIS A 801 -2.55 -25.41 3.90
N PRO A 802 -3.86 -25.41 4.22
CA PRO A 802 -4.44 -24.41 5.11
C PRO A 802 -3.88 -24.46 6.54
N ARG A 803 -3.35 -25.62 6.95
CA ARG A 803 -2.90 -25.87 8.32
C ARG A 803 -1.40 -26.12 8.46
N ALA A 804 -0.63 -26.08 7.37
CA ALA A 804 0.81 -26.34 7.43
C ALA A 804 1.61 -25.48 6.46
N SER A 805 2.82 -25.12 6.87
CA SER A 805 3.93 -24.84 5.96
C SER A 805 4.52 -26.16 5.46
N GLU A 806 5.14 -26.13 4.30
CA GLU A 806 5.78 -27.30 3.68
C GLU A 806 7.26 -27.01 3.39
N VAL A 807 8.11 -28.02 3.56
CA VAL A 807 9.46 -28.06 3.00
C VAL A 807 9.54 -29.23 2.04
N ALA A 808 9.80 -28.96 0.76
CA ALA A 808 9.96 -29.96 -0.27
C ALA A 808 11.45 -30.20 -0.57
N LEU A 809 11.88 -31.45 -0.58
CA LEU A 809 13.24 -31.90 -0.95
C LEU A 809 13.14 -32.79 -2.19
N VAL A 810 13.86 -32.44 -3.26
CA VAL A 810 13.93 -33.30 -4.44
C VAL A 810 14.87 -34.47 -4.15
N LEU A 811 14.37 -35.70 -4.28
CA LEU A 811 15.18 -36.92 -4.13
C LEU A 811 15.81 -37.37 -5.45
N SER A 812 15.09 -37.19 -6.56
CA SER A 812 15.57 -37.51 -7.91
C SER A 812 14.79 -36.72 -8.97
N GLY A 813 15.44 -36.43 -10.10
CA GLY A 813 14.85 -35.62 -11.18
C GLY A 813 15.10 -34.12 -11.00
N SER A 814 14.39 -33.31 -11.78
CA SER A 814 14.44 -31.85 -11.71
C SER A 814 13.03 -31.26 -11.68
N VAL A 815 12.71 -30.45 -10.68
CA VAL A 815 11.35 -29.98 -10.43
C VAL A 815 11.36 -28.47 -10.28
N VAL A 816 10.56 -27.77 -11.10
CA VAL A 816 10.27 -26.36 -10.89
C VAL A 816 9.21 -26.26 -9.80
N VAL A 817 9.51 -25.46 -8.80
CA VAL A 817 8.61 -25.18 -7.68
C VAL A 817 8.36 -23.70 -7.60
N GLY A 818 7.19 -23.30 -7.09
CA GLY A 818 6.96 -21.89 -6.80
C GLY A 818 5.68 -21.61 -6.06
N PHE A 819 5.61 -20.45 -5.41
CA PHE A 819 4.43 -19.93 -4.73
C PHE A 819 4.18 -18.47 -5.06
N ALA A 820 2.92 -18.05 -5.00
CA ALA A 820 2.54 -16.65 -5.14
C ALA A 820 2.24 -16.03 -3.76
N ASP A 821 2.75 -14.82 -3.50
CA ASP A 821 2.40 -14.05 -2.30
C ASP A 821 1.09 -13.26 -2.47
N THR A 822 0.71 -12.51 -1.43
CA THR A 822 -0.53 -11.72 -1.41
C THR A 822 -0.52 -10.50 -2.34
N SER A 823 0.65 -10.11 -2.86
CA SER A 823 0.81 -9.09 -3.90
C SER A 823 0.81 -9.71 -5.31
N TYR A 824 0.48 -11.00 -5.41
CA TYR A 824 0.52 -11.78 -6.65
C TYR A 824 1.91 -11.95 -7.24
N ARG A 825 2.98 -11.74 -6.44
CA ARG A 825 4.36 -11.97 -6.88
C ARG A 825 4.69 -13.46 -6.80
N LEU A 826 5.19 -14.03 -7.90
CA LEU A 826 5.66 -15.40 -7.98
C LEU A 826 7.12 -15.52 -7.52
N TYR A 827 7.37 -16.40 -6.55
CA TYR A 827 8.70 -16.87 -6.18
C TYR A 827 8.85 -18.30 -6.70
N THR A 828 9.79 -18.53 -7.60
CA THR A 828 9.95 -19.81 -8.30
C THR A 828 11.42 -20.19 -8.43
N GLN A 829 11.72 -21.48 -8.44
CA GLN A 829 13.06 -22.01 -8.61
C GLN A 829 13.05 -23.41 -9.23
N LEU A 830 14.06 -23.73 -10.05
CA LEU A 830 14.33 -25.10 -10.49
C LEU A 830 15.16 -25.82 -9.43
N LEU A 831 14.63 -26.89 -8.84
CA LEU A 831 15.31 -27.75 -7.89
C LEU A 831 15.83 -29.03 -8.55
N ARG A 832 17.04 -29.44 -8.16
CA ARG A 832 17.66 -30.72 -8.49
C ARG A 832 17.75 -31.61 -7.26
N ALA A 833 18.09 -32.88 -7.47
CA ALA A 833 18.25 -33.84 -6.39
C ALA A 833 19.19 -33.31 -5.27
N GLY A 834 18.69 -33.32 -4.03
CA GLY A 834 19.38 -32.79 -2.84
C GLY A 834 19.03 -31.35 -2.48
N GLU A 835 18.33 -30.62 -3.36
CA GLU A 835 17.91 -29.23 -3.12
C GLU A 835 16.50 -29.18 -2.53
N ALA A 836 16.27 -28.18 -1.67
CA ALA A 836 15.02 -28.01 -0.95
C ALA A 836 14.43 -26.61 -1.12
N PHE A 837 13.12 -26.50 -0.94
CA PHE A 837 12.37 -25.26 -1.03
C PHE A 837 11.26 -25.21 0.02
N VAL A 838 11.00 -24.03 0.56
CA VAL A 838 10.02 -23.83 1.65
C VAL A 838 8.80 -23.10 1.12
N PHE A 839 7.62 -23.64 1.38
CA PHE A 839 6.34 -23.01 1.08
C PHE A 839 5.70 -22.49 2.37
N PRO A 840 5.42 -21.17 2.45
CA PRO A 840 4.72 -20.60 3.60
C PRO A 840 3.30 -21.16 3.75
N ARG A 841 2.84 -21.30 4.99
CA ARG A 841 1.49 -21.80 5.31
C ARG A 841 0.41 -21.10 4.51
N ALA A 842 -0.52 -21.90 3.98
CA ALA A 842 -1.69 -21.49 3.20
C ALA A 842 -1.40 -20.74 1.88
N MET A 843 -0.14 -20.57 1.47
CA MET A 843 0.18 -19.96 0.18
C MET A 843 -0.08 -20.95 -0.96
N VAL A 844 -0.62 -20.42 -2.07
CA VAL A 844 -0.84 -21.19 -3.29
C VAL A 844 0.51 -21.47 -3.94
N HIS A 845 0.84 -22.74 -4.12
CA HIS A 845 2.10 -23.20 -4.69
C HIS A 845 1.92 -24.42 -5.60
N PHE A 846 2.94 -24.76 -6.37
CA PHE A 846 2.93 -25.86 -7.33
C PHE A 846 4.30 -26.55 -7.42
N LEU A 847 4.29 -27.77 -7.95
CA LEU A 847 5.50 -28.53 -8.31
C LEU A 847 5.33 -29.04 -9.73
N TYR A 848 6.32 -28.85 -10.60
CA TYR A 848 6.25 -29.24 -12.00
C TYR A 848 7.55 -29.93 -12.44
N ASN A 849 7.45 -31.16 -12.92
CA ASN A 849 8.57 -31.87 -13.52
C ASN A 849 8.76 -31.39 -14.97
N MET A 850 9.77 -30.55 -15.20
CA MET A 850 10.10 -30.02 -16.53
C MET A 850 10.74 -31.07 -17.45
N ASP A 851 11.22 -32.19 -16.90
CA ASP A 851 11.83 -33.24 -17.70
C ASP A 851 10.73 -34.03 -18.44
N VAL A 852 10.85 -34.10 -19.76
CA VAL A 852 9.88 -34.78 -20.65
C VAL A 852 10.19 -36.25 -20.86
N ALA A 853 11.32 -36.75 -20.35
CA ALA A 853 11.77 -38.13 -20.48
C ALA A 853 11.92 -38.87 -19.15
N ALA A 854 12.30 -38.17 -18.07
CA ALA A 854 12.55 -38.78 -16.76
C ALA A 854 11.52 -38.36 -15.69
N PRO A 855 11.08 -39.29 -14.82
CA PRO A 855 10.22 -38.96 -13.69
C PRO A 855 11.02 -38.26 -12.58
N ALA A 856 10.31 -37.56 -11.70
CA ALA A 856 10.87 -36.92 -10.52
C ALA A 856 10.20 -37.41 -9.23
N VAL A 857 10.96 -37.41 -8.13
CA VAL A 857 10.49 -37.80 -6.80
C VAL A 857 10.82 -36.69 -5.81
N VAL A 858 9.81 -36.23 -5.09
CA VAL A 858 9.92 -35.19 -4.06
C VAL A 858 9.45 -35.75 -2.74
N LEU A 859 10.18 -35.42 -1.67
CA LEU A 859 9.79 -35.71 -0.29
C LEU A 859 9.51 -34.40 0.42
N SER A 860 8.29 -34.26 0.94
CA SER A 860 7.85 -33.07 1.63
C SER A 860 7.65 -33.34 3.12
N GLY A 861 8.09 -32.41 3.96
CA GLY A 861 7.81 -32.36 5.39
C GLY A 861 6.84 -31.23 5.69
N LEU A 862 5.82 -31.50 6.51
CA LEU A 862 4.78 -30.53 6.86
C LEU A 862 4.68 -30.41 8.38
N ASN A 863 4.51 -29.19 8.88
CA ASN A 863 4.38 -28.88 10.31
C ASN A 863 2.93 -28.99 10.82
N SER A 864 2.18 -29.97 10.33
CA SER A 864 0.91 -30.42 10.89
C SER A 864 0.73 -31.90 10.58
N GLN A 865 0.15 -32.66 11.51
CA GLN A 865 -0.25 -34.06 11.32
C GLN A 865 -1.44 -34.18 10.35
N SER A 866 -2.17 -33.08 10.15
CA SER A 866 -3.33 -32.99 9.25
C SER A 866 -3.24 -31.70 8.43
N PRO A 867 -2.27 -31.59 7.51
CA PRO A 867 -2.02 -30.34 6.78
C PRO A 867 -3.22 -29.90 5.93
N GLY A 868 -3.97 -30.87 5.40
CA GLY A 868 -5.01 -30.66 4.40
C GLY A 868 -4.42 -30.21 3.06
N ALA A 869 -5.09 -30.48 1.96
CA ALA A 869 -4.66 -30.00 0.64
C ALA A 869 -5.88 -29.49 -0.12
N GLN A 870 -5.82 -28.24 -0.58
CA GLN A 870 -6.85 -27.65 -1.41
C GLN A 870 -6.26 -27.37 -2.80
N LEU A 871 -6.58 -28.24 -3.76
CA LEU A 871 -6.20 -28.07 -5.17
C LEU A 871 -7.10 -27.01 -5.79
N VAL A 872 -6.53 -25.85 -6.13
CA VAL A 872 -7.24 -24.69 -6.70
C VAL A 872 -8.13 -25.06 -7.90
N PRO A 873 -7.67 -25.82 -8.92
CA PRO A 873 -8.54 -26.15 -10.05
C PRO A 873 -9.76 -26.99 -9.64
N LEU A 874 -9.62 -27.88 -8.65
CA LEU A 874 -10.74 -28.72 -8.18
C LEU A 874 -11.67 -27.95 -7.23
N SER A 875 -11.13 -27.12 -6.34
CA SER A 875 -11.94 -26.31 -5.41
C SER A 875 -12.68 -25.17 -6.11
N ALA A 876 -12.19 -24.71 -7.26
CA ALA A 876 -12.91 -23.76 -8.09
C ALA A 876 -14.00 -24.47 -8.93
N PHE A 877 -13.63 -25.50 -9.70
CA PHE A 877 -14.52 -26.01 -10.75
C PHE A 877 -15.27 -27.30 -10.41
N ARG A 878 -14.85 -28.07 -9.40
CA ARG A 878 -15.34 -29.44 -9.10
C ARG A 878 -15.87 -29.60 -7.66
N THR A 879 -16.48 -28.55 -7.11
CA THR A 879 -17.10 -28.59 -5.78
C THR A 879 -18.41 -29.37 -5.78
N GLU A 880 -18.75 -29.96 -4.63
CA GLU A 880 -20.06 -30.56 -4.35
C GLU A 880 -20.62 -29.99 -3.03
N PRO A 881 -21.74 -29.24 -3.05
CA PRO A 881 -22.52 -28.83 -4.22
C PRO A 881 -21.74 -27.92 -5.17
N ARG A 882 -22.07 -27.99 -6.47
CA ARG A 882 -21.36 -27.27 -7.53
C ARG A 882 -21.44 -25.75 -7.33
N MET A 883 -20.28 -25.10 -7.45
CA MET A 883 -20.19 -23.64 -7.46
C MET A 883 -21.07 -23.06 -8.58
N PRO A 884 -21.89 -22.03 -8.31
CA PRO A 884 -22.75 -21.44 -9.33
C PRO A 884 -21.94 -20.95 -10.53
N ASP A 885 -22.37 -21.30 -11.74
CA ASP A 885 -21.64 -20.95 -12.97
C ASP A 885 -21.47 -19.42 -13.11
N GLU A 886 -22.42 -18.62 -12.64
CA GLU A 886 -22.30 -17.14 -12.60
C GLU A 886 -21.10 -16.64 -11.80
N VAL A 887 -20.74 -17.34 -10.70
CA VAL A 887 -19.57 -17.00 -9.88
C VAL A 887 -18.31 -17.29 -10.68
N LEU A 888 -18.22 -18.46 -11.32
CA LEU A 888 -17.06 -18.86 -12.11
C LEU A 888 -16.84 -17.97 -13.35
N LYS A 889 -17.92 -17.67 -14.09
CA LYS A 889 -17.87 -16.76 -15.24
C LYS A 889 -17.35 -15.38 -14.85
N LYS A 890 -17.85 -14.82 -13.73
CA LYS A 890 -17.42 -13.49 -13.26
C LYS A 890 -16.01 -13.49 -12.69
N ALA A 891 -15.64 -14.53 -11.94
CA ALA A 891 -14.34 -14.63 -11.28
C ALA A 891 -13.19 -14.90 -12.26
N PHE A 892 -13.40 -15.79 -13.23
CA PHE A 892 -12.38 -16.17 -14.22
C PHE A 892 -12.50 -15.44 -15.56
N LYS A 893 -13.52 -14.58 -15.73
CA LYS A 893 -13.81 -13.84 -16.98
C LYS A 893 -13.97 -14.76 -18.19
N ILE A 894 -14.68 -15.86 -18.01
CA ILE A 894 -14.91 -16.90 -19.01
C ILE A 894 -16.41 -17.08 -19.30
N HIS A 895 -16.75 -17.72 -20.42
CA HIS A 895 -18.13 -17.98 -20.79
C HIS A 895 -18.65 -19.30 -20.19
N GLY A 896 -19.96 -19.52 -20.22
CA GLY A 896 -20.55 -20.76 -19.68
C GLY A 896 -20.03 -22.03 -20.37
N GLN A 897 -19.76 -21.96 -21.67
CA GLN A 897 -19.16 -23.08 -22.41
C GLN A 897 -17.76 -23.43 -21.90
N ASP A 898 -16.96 -22.44 -21.53
CA ASP A 898 -15.63 -22.64 -20.96
C ASP A 898 -15.70 -23.28 -19.58
N VAL A 899 -16.64 -22.83 -18.73
CA VAL A 899 -16.90 -23.45 -17.42
C VAL A 899 -17.19 -24.94 -17.58
N HIS A 900 -18.11 -25.30 -18.48
CA HIS A 900 -18.43 -26.70 -18.76
C HIS A 900 -17.27 -27.48 -19.37
N ARG A 901 -16.46 -26.85 -20.23
CA ARG A 901 -15.28 -27.47 -20.83
C ARG A 901 -14.21 -27.78 -19.79
N ILE A 902 -13.91 -26.82 -18.91
CA ILE A 902 -12.93 -26.98 -17.84
C ILE A 902 -13.38 -28.07 -16.87
N GLN A 903 -14.65 -28.07 -16.47
CA GLN A 903 -15.22 -29.13 -15.62
C GLN A 903 -15.08 -30.51 -16.23
N ARG A 904 -15.42 -30.65 -17.51
CA ARG A 904 -15.26 -31.90 -18.25
C ARG A 904 -13.81 -32.38 -18.26
N ASN A 905 -12.86 -31.47 -18.52
CA ASN A 905 -11.43 -31.79 -18.53
C ASN A 905 -10.92 -32.23 -17.15
N LEU A 906 -11.53 -31.74 -16.07
CA LEU A 906 -11.22 -32.12 -14.69
C LEU A 906 -11.99 -33.36 -14.20
N GLY A 907 -12.70 -34.05 -15.10
CA GLY A 907 -13.44 -35.28 -14.82
C GLY A 907 -14.80 -35.08 -14.14
N GLY A 908 -15.48 -33.96 -14.44
CA GLY A 908 -16.81 -33.60 -13.97
C GLY A 908 -17.87 -33.52 -15.06
#